data_AF-A0A3N0WXJ5-F1
#
_entry.id   AF-A0A3N0WXJ5-F1
#
_cell.length_a   1.000
_cell.length_b   1.000
_cell.length_c   1.000
_cell.angle_alpha   90.00
_cell.angle_beta   90.00
_cell.angle_gamma   90.00
#
_symmetry.space_group_name_H-M   'P 1'
#
loop_
_entity.id
_entity.type
_entity.pdbx_description
1 polymer ?
#
loop_
_entity_poly.entity_id
_entity_poly.type
_entity_poly.pdbx_seq_one_letter_code
_entity_poly.pdbx_strand_id
1 'polypeptide(L)'
;MKTSFKVLPTEGYINSQFQIITNENQIEIELFLDDQIVNKITAYSGGSTLLTGLKKAGKYKAKAMVSGVEVIQDITVRDAYKLGSSVISKAFVFDDSDISFLSMKDRLMIYNSETNLLVTENLYNPTGIHLLKDNLFLFATRMNGANFPLVNLGIYDTESFTMLVELTGNLQEIFFSETRKLIWLHDKNQNEISCYQFTLNGNIEFKKVKTFTEILNFEFNETEKNVLIETENEILIQNVNNLSQYRSVAKARNSAVDLTGYVYEKNGSLLSASKINDSKIYNADLRSNKVCFRKIDFFYVGEDLLFTTKADELRAQIAEFSEKIIGDIVVDKDYYKHQLADEEILTRSETSYNVYPVVYGFLFVKREVINIIRDLSFRKKDGVWVADTLFFDVPQLSLWRVMPDGIEELIAKGNRFDVIFKNPDAIVIKTPSIDSYYYYGNLHKLDLGEKFQSFVPGDNSYFFTSKNKKVIIRNGSKAGNVVFETDKILNEDTIEETGKIWFVKKSLNSRFQQNEIAYFDLELGLEIPFINSNPELILNTNLIQFTKNYAKAKNNFLFNANTTEVIAPYLGILQGISSNLYKIIILRDSKLYLGVIDRFKKSFDFTELPYQFEKFEESYMSPNGNFLVLKREPGKFEYFDVYKNEVVNFFSGNFLKFSPTGDLVFEEDGTRNARIIDPITLQDVTPSNYQYYKFTSPDGKLHASVSAKTKYYNRITGQYMSKVEYDLFSAYFASVEWMADGPDKDKVKKKNTVYLENFLNNNRIKFEKDNITKIDQIYLNNVVTVQKYIVIGSEDGSFSTEILLPQNLVYYNYAAFSYDNRFFSYVGKTLSSGILALHKLNFITEDFETQASTEVYSFRTSKAAWLCGFSRTHQFAAYDSLPNTYSFELPDDNFVSPNDGEIPKLSGSIKKFKIIHGKNFLCFSPTGSLMGMSEQGYNPISLGGSGHQISNAVHIADAVTGSIISSFKDHGDEIKYDNSKKVSYVFFSEDEKRIMSLSKDGVVVIRNIVAINPVLSDQSSHTIDIEEAIY
;
A
#
# COMPACT_ATOMS: atom_id res chain seq x y z
N MET A 1 -37.34 7.42 -9.57
CA MET A 1 -38.60 7.84 -8.90
C MET A 1 -38.21 8.77 -7.77
N LYS A 2 -38.86 9.93 -7.61
CA LYS A 2 -38.63 10.78 -6.43
C LYS A 2 -39.14 10.04 -5.20
N THR A 3 -38.27 9.70 -4.27
CA THR A 3 -38.67 9.15 -2.98
C THR A 3 -39.35 10.25 -2.17
N SER A 4 -40.53 9.96 -1.62
CA SER A 4 -41.30 10.97 -0.88
C SER A 4 -40.60 11.41 0.41
N PHE A 5 -39.87 10.51 1.07
CA PHE A 5 -38.97 10.85 2.17
C PHE A 5 -37.76 9.91 2.24
N LYS A 6 -36.72 10.33 2.96
CA LYS A 6 -35.54 9.54 3.31
C LYS A 6 -35.06 9.87 4.72
N VAL A 7 -34.81 8.86 5.53
CA VAL A 7 -34.12 8.96 6.82
C VAL A 7 -32.63 8.63 6.62
N LEU A 8 -31.76 9.52 7.08
CA LEU A 8 -30.30 9.44 6.97
C LEU A 8 -29.62 9.63 8.34
N PRO A 9 -28.53 8.93 8.65
CA PRO A 9 -27.97 7.84 7.86
C PRO A 9 -28.92 6.62 7.81
N THR A 10 -28.85 5.82 6.75
CA THR A 10 -29.67 4.59 6.65
C THR A 10 -29.22 3.55 7.68
N GLU A 11 -27.93 3.56 8.02
CA GLU A 11 -27.36 2.78 9.11
C GLU A 11 -26.64 3.69 10.11
N GLY A 12 -27.03 3.60 11.38
CA GLY A 12 -26.45 4.40 12.45
C GLY A 12 -26.21 3.60 13.73
N TYR A 13 -25.92 4.33 14.79
CA TYR A 13 -25.55 3.88 16.13
C TYR A 13 -26.57 4.41 17.14
N ILE A 14 -26.56 3.90 18.37
CA ILE A 14 -27.50 4.33 19.43
C ILE A 14 -27.47 5.85 19.65
N ASN A 15 -26.28 6.45 19.51
CA ASN A 15 -26.05 7.88 19.65
C ASN A 15 -25.99 8.64 18.31
N SER A 16 -26.40 8.02 17.20
CA SER A 16 -26.45 8.71 15.90
C SER A 16 -27.60 9.70 15.84
N GLN A 17 -27.32 10.83 15.17
CA GLN A 17 -28.30 11.84 14.85
C GLN A 17 -28.93 11.48 13.50
N PHE A 18 -30.20 11.06 13.51
CA PHE A 18 -30.95 10.75 12.29
C PHE A 18 -31.70 11.99 11.80
N GLN A 19 -31.76 12.19 10.50
CA GLN A 19 -32.44 13.30 9.84
C GLN A 19 -33.39 12.76 8.79
N ILE A 20 -34.57 13.37 8.69
CA ILE A 20 -35.57 13.05 7.67
C ILE A 20 -35.55 14.17 6.63
N ILE A 21 -35.33 13.81 5.38
CA ILE A 21 -35.46 14.68 4.22
C ILE A 21 -36.74 14.28 3.48
N THR A 22 -37.52 15.26 3.06
CA THR A 22 -38.75 15.02 2.28
C THR A 22 -38.98 16.13 1.28
N ASN A 23 -39.59 15.77 0.15
CA ASN A 23 -40.10 16.71 -0.84
C ASN A 23 -41.59 17.02 -0.61
N GLU A 24 -42.25 16.28 0.28
CA GLU A 24 -43.65 16.47 0.64
C GLU A 24 -43.77 17.46 1.79
N ASN A 25 -44.76 18.32 1.74
CA ASN A 25 -45.04 19.21 2.86
C ASN A 25 -45.93 18.50 3.89
N GLN A 26 -45.52 18.51 5.15
CA GLN A 26 -46.29 17.95 6.27
C GLN A 26 -46.60 16.45 6.13
N ILE A 27 -45.59 15.64 5.88
CA ILE A 27 -45.70 14.17 5.86
C ILE A 27 -45.60 13.61 7.28
N GLU A 28 -46.55 12.74 7.67
CA GLU A 28 -46.49 11.99 8.92
C GLU A 28 -45.78 10.65 8.70
N ILE A 29 -44.72 10.41 9.48
CA ILE A 29 -43.89 9.21 9.41
C ILE A 29 -44.01 8.46 10.73
N GLU A 30 -44.43 7.21 10.65
CA GLU A 30 -44.49 6.27 11.78
C GLU A 30 -43.25 5.38 11.77
N LEU A 31 -42.58 5.27 12.92
CA LEU A 31 -41.42 4.39 13.10
C LEU A 31 -41.84 3.13 13.84
N PHE A 32 -41.52 1.98 13.25
CA PHE A 32 -41.78 0.66 13.81
C PHE A 32 -40.48 -0.01 14.22
N LEU A 33 -40.47 -0.66 15.38
CA LEU A 33 -39.44 -1.61 15.80
C LEU A 33 -40.14 -2.87 16.30
N ASP A 34 -39.73 -4.04 15.81
CA ASP A 34 -40.41 -5.31 16.14
C ASP A 34 -41.93 -5.26 15.87
N ASP A 35 -42.31 -4.61 14.75
CA ASP A 35 -43.69 -4.31 14.32
C ASP A 35 -44.55 -3.48 15.30
N GLN A 36 -43.94 -2.86 16.31
CA GLN A 36 -44.59 -1.91 17.22
C GLN A 36 -44.23 -0.46 16.87
N ILE A 37 -45.21 0.45 16.88
CA ILE A 37 -44.96 1.88 16.72
C ILE A 37 -44.18 2.39 17.93
N VAL A 38 -42.97 2.87 17.69
CA VAL A 38 -42.07 3.41 18.72
C VAL A 38 -41.93 4.92 18.67
N ASN A 39 -42.27 5.54 17.52
CA ASN A 39 -42.29 7.00 17.38
C ASN A 39 -43.18 7.44 16.22
N LYS A 40 -43.65 8.68 16.24
CA LYS A 40 -44.30 9.36 15.12
C LYS A 40 -43.74 10.76 14.96
N ILE A 41 -43.47 11.17 13.73
CA ILE A 41 -42.86 12.46 13.46
C ILE A 41 -43.45 13.07 12.18
N THR A 42 -43.69 14.38 12.23
CA THR A 42 -44.10 15.14 11.06
C THR A 42 -42.90 15.83 10.46
N ALA A 43 -42.63 15.58 9.18
CA ALA A 43 -41.55 16.21 8.43
C ALA A 43 -42.10 17.21 7.39
N TYR A 44 -41.29 18.21 7.07
CA TYR A 44 -41.66 19.30 6.17
C TYR A 44 -40.68 19.41 5.00
N SER A 45 -41.19 19.82 3.84
CA SER A 45 -40.38 20.07 2.64
C SER A 45 -39.46 21.28 2.81
N GLY A 46 -38.30 21.26 2.15
CA GLY A 46 -37.39 22.41 2.10
C GLY A 46 -36.33 22.46 3.21
N GLY A 47 -36.22 21.41 4.03
CA GLY A 47 -35.17 21.25 5.04
C GLY A 47 -35.05 19.81 5.52
N SER A 48 -34.33 19.59 6.63
CA SER A 48 -34.33 18.30 7.32
C SER A 48 -35.06 18.39 8.66
N THR A 49 -35.80 17.33 8.98
CA THR A 49 -36.45 17.17 10.28
C THR A 49 -35.60 16.24 11.14
N LEU A 50 -35.17 16.73 12.30
CA LEU A 50 -34.35 15.97 13.22
C LEU A 50 -35.16 14.83 13.85
N LEU A 51 -34.72 13.58 13.65
CA LEU A 51 -35.26 12.43 14.34
C LEU A 51 -34.41 12.14 15.58
N THR A 52 -34.92 12.51 16.74
CA THR A 52 -34.19 12.38 18.01
C THR A 52 -34.16 10.93 18.50
N GLY A 53 -32.93 10.43 18.69
CA GLY A 53 -32.58 9.33 19.59
C GLY A 53 -33.31 8.01 19.38
N LEU A 54 -33.00 7.29 18.29
CA LEU A 54 -33.31 5.87 18.20
C LEU A 54 -32.42 5.09 19.19
N LYS A 55 -32.80 5.13 20.48
CA LYS A 55 -32.00 4.67 21.61
C LYS A 55 -31.94 3.15 21.76
N LYS A 56 -32.76 2.40 21.02
CA LYS A 56 -32.78 0.93 21.04
C LYS A 56 -32.13 0.43 19.75
N ALA A 57 -31.23 -0.54 19.86
CA ALA A 57 -30.66 -1.19 18.70
C ALA A 57 -31.71 -2.06 17.99
N GLY A 58 -31.59 -2.21 16.67
CA GLY A 58 -32.48 -3.04 15.87
C GLY A 58 -32.75 -2.49 14.47
N LYS A 59 -33.63 -3.18 13.75
CA LYS A 59 -34.11 -2.77 12.43
C LYS A 59 -35.44 -2.04 12.60
N TYR A 60 -35.43 -0.77 12.24
CA TYR A 60 -36.60 0.09 12.24
C TYR A 60 -37.22 0.15 10.84
N LYS A 61 -38.54 0.25 10.76
CA LYS A 61 -39.25 0.58 9.52
C LYS A 61 -39.89 1.95 9.68
N ALA A 62 -39.50 2.91 8.85
CA ALA A 62 -40.19 4.18 8.71
C ALA A 62 -41.27 4.05 7.65
N LYS A 63 -42.51 4.38 7.98
CA LYS A 63 -43.66 4.29 7.08
C LYS A 63 -44.38 5.62 6.98
N ALA A 64 -44.81 5.98 5.78
CA ALA A 64 -45.68 7.13 5.56
C ALA A 64 -46.68 6.84 4.44
N MET A 65 -47.86 7.46 4.53
CA MET A 65 -48.85 7.43 3.47
C MET A 65 -48.71 8.67 2.60
N VAL A 66 -48.35 8.48 1.32
CA VAL A 66 -48.17 9.59 0.36
C VAL A 66 -49.06 9.34 -0.84
N SER A 67 -50.00 10.26 -1.08
CA SER A 67 -50.98 10.15 -2.19
C SER A 67 -51.73 8.81 -2.23
N GLY A 68 -52.01 8.20 -1.06
CA GLY A 68 -52.69 6.92 -0.95
C GLY A 68 -51.80 5.67 -1.10
N VAL A 69 -50.49 5.85 -1.27
CA VAL A 69 -49.50 4.76 -1.35
C VAL A 69 -48.66 4.72 -0.08
N GLU A 70 -48.46 3.53 0.49
CA GLU A 70 -47.55 3.32 1.62
C GLU A 70 -46.09 3.35 1.11
N VAL A 71 -45.30 4.27 1.64
CA VAL A 71 -43.86 4.37 1.40
C VAL A 71 -43.13 3.88 2.64
N ILE A 72 -42.21 2.91 2.47
CA ILE A 72 -41.48 2.27 3.56
C ILE A 72 -39.97 2.44 3.34
N GLN A 73 -39.24 2.75 4.41
CA GLN A 73 -37.78 2.68 4.46
C GLN A 73 -37.30 1.87 5.67
N ASP A 74 -36.38 0.94 5.44
CA ASP A 74 -35.64 0.26 6.50
C ASP A 74 -34.47 1.10 7.00
N ILE A 75 -34.30 1.16 8.33
CA ILE A 75 -33.22 1.85 9.02
C ILE A 75 -32.59 0.87 10.01
N THR A 76 -31.26 0.82 10.09
CA THR A 76 -30.57 -0.05 11.07
C THR A 76 -29.88 0.79 12.13
N VAL A 77 -30.15 0.48 13.40
CA VAL A 77 -29.45 1.05 14.55
C VAL A 77 -28.60 -0.05 15.18
N ARG A 78 -27.28 0.09 15.08
CA ARG A 78 -26.31 -0.84 15.66
C ARG A 78 -26.29 -0.71 17.18
N ASP A 79 -26.13 -1.84 17.88
CA ASP A 79 -25.92 -1.90 19.33
C ASP A 79 -24.49 -1.45 19.69
N ALA A 80 -24.26 -0.16 19.52
CA ALA A 80 -22.97 0.47 19.69
C ALA A 80 -23.13 1.98 19.84
N TYR A 81 -22.17 2.57 20.56
CA TYR A 81 -21.95 4.02 20.61
C TYR A 81 -20.72 4.32 19.76
N LYS A 82 -20.83 5.32 18.88
CA LYS A 82 -19.71 5.78 18.03
C LYS A 82 -19.45 7.25 18.28
N LEU A 83 -18.23 7.57 18.72
CA LEU A 83 -17.78 8.91 19.05
C LEU A 83 -16.64 9.31 18.11
N GLY A 84 -16.54 10.61 17.83
CA GLY A 84 -15.53 11.15 16.94
C GLY A 84 -16.01 11.24 15.49
N SER A 85 -15.35 12.11 14.75
CA SER A 85 -15.76 12.53 13.42
C SER A 85 -14.94 11.90 12.31
N SER A 86 -13.96 11.04 12.64
CA SER A 86 -12.96 10.53 11.69
C SER A 86 -12.18 11.66 10.99
N VAL A 87 -11.39 11.32 9.98
CA VAL A 87 -10.57 12.25 9.18
C VAL A 87 -11.07 12.27 7.74
N ILE A 88 -11.07 13.45 7.12
CA ILE A 88 -11.38 13.60 5.70
C ILE A 88 -10.38 12.81 4.87
N SER A 89 -10.88 11.94 4.02
CA SER A 89 -10.09 11.29 2.98
C SER A 89 -10.03 12.16 1.73
N LYS A 90 -11.17 12.69 1.27
CA LYS A 90 -11.25 13.49 0.05
C LYS A 90 -12.52 14.34 0.02
N ALA A 91 -12.45 15.51 -0.59
CA ALA A 91 -13.62 16.34 -0.87
C ALA A 91 -13.86 16.44 -2.38
N PHE A 92 -15.12 16.34 -2.79
CA PHE A 92 -15.57 16.45 -4.18
C PHE A 92 -16.52 17.63 -4.32
N VAL A 93 -16.17 18.53 -5.24
CA VAL A 93 -16.92 19.74 -5.56
C VAL A 93 -17.04 19.86 -7.07
N PHE A 94 -18.18 20.33 -7.54
CA PHE A 94 -18.51 20.40 -8.97
C PHE A 94 -18.95 21.81 -9.32
N ASP A 95 -18.54 22.31 -10.49
CA ASP A 95 -18.89 23.65 -10.93
C ASP A 95 -20.41 23.78 -11.15
N ASP A 96 -21.01 22.76 -11.78
CA ASP A 96 -22.40 22.75 -12.24
C ASP A 96 -23.36 22.02 -11.27
N SER A 97 -22.99 21.89 -9.99
CA SER A 97 -23.86 21.29 -8.97
C SER A 97 -23.74 21.99 -7.63
N ASP A 98 -24.86 22.14 -6.92
CA ASP A 98 -24.90 22.65 -5.55
C ASP A 98 -24.60 21.59 -4.51
N ILE A 99 -24.40 20.34 -4.96
CA ILE A 99 -23.98 19.25 -4.09
C ILE A 99 -22.46 19.17 -4.02
N SER A 100 -21.96 19.07 -2.79
CA SER A 100 -20.58 18.76 -2.47
C SER A 100 -20.51 17.51 -1.59
N PHE A 101 -19.48 16.70 -1.76
CA PHE A 101 -19.28 15.49 -0.96
C PHE A 101 -18.01 15.59 -0.14
N LEU A 102 -18.08 15.20 1.12
CA LEU A 102 -16.92 14.99 1.99
C LEU A 102 -16.84 13.49 2.29
N SER A 103 -15.89 12.80 1.66
CA SER A 103 -15.61 11.41 1.97
C SER A 103 -14.68 11.36 3.18
N MET A 104 -15.22 10.90 4.30
CA MET A 104 -14.46 10.58 5.51
C MET A 104 -13.91 9.16 5.39
N LYS A 105 -12.99 8.75 6.25
CA LYS A 105 -12.52 7.35 6.23
C LYS A 105 -13.62 6.33 6.58
N ASP A 106 -14.65 6.74 7.30
CA ASP A 106 -15.69 5.85 7.83
C ASP A 106 -17.13 6.17 7.39
N ARG A 107 -17.34 7.25 6.62
CA ARG A 107 -18.66 7.70 6.17
C ARG A 107 -18.57 8.71 5.02
N LEU A 108 -19.70 8.98 4.38
CA LEU A 108 -19.86 10.04 3.40
C LEU A 108 -20.72 11.15 3.98
N MET A 109 -20.30 12.40 3.82
CA MET A 109 -21.16 13.55 4.07
C MET A 109 -21.54 14.22 2.77
N ILE A 110 -22.79 14.66 2.68
CA ILE A 110 -23.38 15.28 1.49
C ILE A 110 -23.89 16.65 1.91
N TYR A 111 -23.31 17.69 1.31
CA TYR A 111 -23.68 19.08 1.55
C TYR A 111 -24.41 19.65 0.35
N ASN A 112 -25.58 20.24 0.58
CA ASN A 112 -26.30 21.02 -0.41
C ASN A 112 -26.15 22.52 -0.08
N SER A 113 -25.49 23.28 -0.96
CA SER A 113 -25.26 24.71 -0.76
C SER A 113 -26.49 25.59 -0.94
N GLU A 114 -27.51 25.14 -1.69
CA GLU A 114 -28.76 25.88 -1.88
C GLU A 114 -29.60 25.85 -0.59
N THR A 115 -29.72 24.68 0.02
CA THR A 115 -30.52 24.49 1.24
C THR A 115 -29.71 24.64 2.53
N ASN A 116 -28.39 24.83 2.44
CA ASN A 116 -27.43 24.80 3.56
C ASN A 116 -27.60 23.54 4.44
N LEU A 117 -27.85 22.39 3.81
CA LEU A 117 -28.13 21.12 4.49
C LEU A 117 -26.91 20.20 4.39
N LEU A 118 -26.47 19.69 5.53
CA LEU A 118 -25.43 18.67 5.62
C LEU A 118 -26.01 17.37 6.19
N VAL A 119 -25.96 16.31 5.39
CA VAL A 119 -26.42 14.98 5.79
C VAL A 119 -25.28 13.97 5.74
N THR A 120 -25.42 12.89 6.50
CA THR A 120 -24.38 11.86 6.66
C THR A 120 -24.95 10.50 6.27
N GLU A 121 -24.13 9.70 5.58
CA GLU A 121 -24.42 8.31 5.27
C GLU A 121 -23.19 7.44 5.61
N ASN A 122 -23.38 6.44 6.46
CA ASN A 122 -22.27 5.64 7.00
C ASN A 122 -21.90 4.45 6.10
N LEU A 123 -22.76 4.08 5.15
CA LEU A 123 -22.54 2.92 4.28
C LEU A 123 -21.60 3.20 3.10
N TYR A 124 -21.44 4.46 2.71
CA TYR A 124 -20.69 4.83 1.51
C TYR A 124 -19.37 5.52 1.86
N ASN A 125 -18.30 5.13 1.18
CA ASN A 125 -17.01 5.82 1.22
C ASN A 125 -16.29 5.66 -0.15
N PRO A 126 -16.75 6.36 -1.20
CA PRO A 126 -16.18 6.24 -2.54
C PRO A 126 -14.79 6.91 -2.64
N THR A 127 -13.90 6.30 -3.42
CA THR A 127 -12.57 6.86 -3.72
C THR A 127 -12.60 7.92 -4.83
N GLY A 128 -13.66 7.90 -5.64
CA GLY A 128 -13.93 8.85 -6.72
C GLY A 128 -15.42 9.11 -6.86
N ILE A 129 -15.80 10.36 -7.12
CA ILE A 129 -17.16 10.77 -7.42
C ILE A 129 -17.12 11.65 -8.67
N HIS A 130 -17.95 11.31 -9.67
CA HIS A 130 -18.05 12.06 -10.92
C HIS A 130 -19.49 12.49 -11.17
N LEU A 131 -19.73 13.75 -11.50
CA LEU A 131 -21.05 14.24 -11.88
C LEU A 131 -21.43 13.68 -13.27
N LEU A 132 -22.55 12.97 -13.37
CA LEU A 132 -23.03 12.41 -14.64
C LEU A 132 -24.06 13.32 -15.31
N LYS A 133 -25.02 13.82 -14.52
CA LYS A 133 -26.11 14.71 -14.92
C LYS A 133 -26.88 15.18 -13.69
N ASP A 134 -27.09 16.48 -13.52
CA ASP A 134 -27.94 17.09 -12.49
C ASP A 134 -27.65 16.55 -11.06
N ASN A 135 -28.50 15.66 -10.56
CA ASN A 135 -28.46 14.99 -9.25
C ASN A 135 -27.84 13.58 -9.26
N LEU A 136 -27.36 13.11 -10.42
CA LEU A 136 -26.80 11.77 -10.60
C LEU A 136 -25.27 11.80 -10.60
N PHE A 137 -24.68 11.00 -9.73
CA PHE A 137 -23.24 10.91 -9.52
C PHE A 137 -22.76 9.47 -9.67
N LEU A 138 -21.64 9.26 -10.36
CA LEU A 138 -20.95 7.98 -10.38
C LEU A 138 -20.03 7.89 -9.18
N PHE A 139 -20.31 6.95 -8.28
CA PHE A 139 -19.41 6.56 -7.20
C PHE A 139 -18.49 5.45 -7.71
N ALA A 140 -17.19 5.63 -7.49
CA ALA A 140 -16.16 4.65 -7.82
C ALA A 140 -15.31 4.32 -6.59
N THR A 141 -15.23 3.03 -6.26
CA THR A 141 -14.38 2.52 -5.17
C THR A 141 -13.29 1.65 -5.78
N ARG A 142 -12.07 2.18 -5.84
CA ARG A 142 -10.90 1.52 -6.41
C ARG A 142 -10.06 0.90 -5.30
N MET A 143 -9.79 -0.40 -5.39
CA MET A 143 -8.94 -1.15 -4.47
C MET A 143 -7.57 -1.38 -5.12
N ASN A 144 -6.49 -1.20 -4.35
CA ASN A 144 -5.12 -1.32 -4.85
C ASN A 144 -4.86 -2.68 -5.51
N GLY A 145 -4.30 -2.67 -6.72
CA GLY A 145 -3.89 -3.86 -7.49
C GLY A 145 -2.77 -3.51 -8.47
N ALA A 146 -1.96 -4.50 -8.87
CA ALA A 146 -0.91 -4.30 -9.86
C ALA A 146 -1.53 -4.16 -11.28
N ASN A 147 -1.16 -3.09 -11.99
CA ASN A 147 -1.55 -2.69 -13.35
C ASN A 147 -3.01 -2.24 -13.58
N PHE A 148 -4.02 -2.94 -13.05
CA PHE A 148 -5.43 -2.51 -13.12
C PHE A 148 -6.12 -2.66 -11.76
N PRO A 149 -6.59 -1.56 -11.14
CA PRO A 149 -7.24 -1.62 -9.83
C PRO A 149 -8.59 -2.35 -9.93
N LEU A 150 -8.94 -3.09 -8.88
CA LEU A 150 -10.30 -3.62 -8.75
C LEU A 150 -11.25 -2.45 -8.48
N VAL A 151 -12.42 -2.44 -9.11
CA VAL A 151 -13.36 -1.33 -9.04
C VAL A 151 -14.79 -1.81 -8.76
N ASN A 152 -15.45 -1.13 -7.83
CA ASN A 152 -16.91 -1.16 -7.69
C ASN A 152 -17.45 0.20 -8.13
N LEU A 153 -18.56 0.18 -8.88
CA LEU A 153 -19.19 1.37 -9.44
C LEU A 153 -20.65 1.42 -9.04
N GLY A 154 -21.16 2.61 -8.78
CA GLY A 154 -22.59 2.81 -8.54
C GLY A 154 -23.06 4.17 -8.99
N ILE A 155 -24.29 4.25 -9.49
CA ILE A 155 -24.94 5.54 -9.79
C ILE A 155 -25.77 5.94 -8.58
N TYR A 156 -25.32 6.99 -7.90
CA TYR A 156 -25.96 7.57 -6.74
C TYR A 156 -26.81 8.78 -7.14
N ASP A 157 -28.02 8.85 -6.61
CA ASP A 157 -28.95 9.96 -6.80
C ASP A 157 -29.08 10.78 -5.51
N THR A 158 -28.81 12.08 -5.58
CA THR A 158 -28.89 13.00 -4.44
C THR A 158 -30.28 13.56 -4.19
N GLU A 159 -31.25 13.38 -5.09
CA GLU A 159 -32.66 13.70 -4.79
C GLU A 159 -33.29 12.59 -3.94
N SER A 160 -33.01 11.32 -4.27
CA SER A 160 -33.51 10.18 -3.49
C SER A 160 -32.57 9.69 -2.38
N PHE A 161 -31.32 10.14 -2.39
CA PHE A 161 -30.23 9.67 -1.53
C PHE A 161 -30.07 8.14 -1.56
N THR A 162 -30.16 7.54 -2.76
CA THR A 162 -30.04 6.10 -2.96
C THR A 162 -29.10 5.74 -4.10
N MET A 163 -28.53 4.54 -4.01
CA MET A 163 -27.86 3.91 -5.12
C MET A 163 -28.91 3.33 -6.06
N LEU A 164 -28.93 3.78 -7.31
CA LEU A 164 -29.94 3.37 -8.30
C LEU A 164 -29.54 2.09 -9.03
N VAL A 165 -28.25 1.93 -9.30
CA VAL A 165 -27.67 0.76 -9.96
C VAL A 165 -26.21 0.62 -9.56
N GLU A 166 -25.74 -0.62 -9.47
CA GLU A 166 -24.37 -0.97 -9.09
C GLU A 166 -23.77 -1.98 -10.05
N LEU A 167 -22.46 -1.85 -10.26
CA LEU A 167 -21.59 -2.88 -10.81
C LEU A 167 -20.56 -3.23 -9.75
N THR A 168 -20.74 -4.38 -9.12
CA THR A 168 -19.85 -4.91 -8.08
C THR A 168 -19.27 -6.25 -8.50
N GLY A 169 -18.11 -6.62 -7.95
CA GLY A 169 -17.50 -7.93 -8.17
C GLY A 169 -15.99 -7.86 -8.38
N ASN A 170 -15.43 -8.89 -9.01
CA ASN A 170 -14.00 -8.98 -9.31
C ASN A 170 -13.67 -8.27 -10.65
N LEU A 171 -14.10 -7.01 -10.75
CA LEU A 171 -14.01 -6.17 -11.94
C LEU A 171 -12.74 -5.32 -11.91
N GLN A 172 -11.97 -5.31 -12.99
CA GLN A 172 -10.82 -4.43 -13.18
C GLN A 172 -11.15 -3.30 -14.16
N GLU A 173 -10.82 -2.06 -13.80
CA GLU A 173 -10.97 -0.92 -14.70
C GLU A 173 -9.87 -0.92 -15.77
N ILE A 174 -10.25 -1.04 -17.06
CA ILE A 174 -9.33 -0.87 -18.20
C ILE A 174 -9.28 0.61 -18.61
N PHE A 175 -10.46 1.22 -18.78
CA PHE A 175 -10.57 2.61 -19.24
C PHE A 175 -11.91 3.22 -18.85
N PHE A 176 -11.91 4.49 -18.45
CA PHE A 176 -13.11 5.27 -18.17
C PHE A 176 -13.11 6.58 -18.96
N SER A 177 -14.20 6.86 -19.67
CA SER A 177 -14.43 8.11 -20.39
C SER A 177 -15.65 8.83 -19.84
N GLU A 178 -15.41 9.92 -19.10
CA GLU A 178 -16.46 10.81 -18.60
C GLU A 178 -17.25 11.45 -19.75
N THR A 179 -16.55 11.93 -20.78
CA THR A 179 -17.14 12.66 -21.91
C THR A 179 -18.02 11.76 -22.78
N ARG A 180 -17.57 10.53 -23.06
CA ARG A 180 -18.35 9.57 -23.86
C ARG A 180 -19.32 8.74 -23.03
N LYS A 181 -19.27 8.85 -21.70
CA LYS A 181 -20.12 8.07 -20.80
C LYS A 181 -19.93 6.56 -21.03
N LEU A 182 -18.67 6.14 -21.17
CA LEU A 182 -18.27 4.75 -21.39
C LEU A 182 -17.29 4.28 -20.31
N ILE A 183 -17.41 3.00 -19.92
CA ILE A 183 -16.44 2.34 -19.05
C ILE A 183 -16.13 0.93 -19.56
N TRP A 184 -14.85 0.60 -19.60
CA TRP A 184 -14.33 -0.70 -20.02
C TRP A 184 -13.83 -1.45 -18.80
N LEU A 185 -14.38 -2.64 -18.57
CA LEU A 185 -14.10 -3.47 -17.41
C LEU A 185 -13.69 -4.88 -17.85
N HIS A 186 -12.74 -5.46 -17.13
CA HIS A 186 -12.40 -6.88 -17.22
C HIS A 186 -12.98 -7.61 -16.00
N ASP A 187 -13.90 -8.57 -16.22
CA ASP A 187 -14.42 -9.46 -15.20
C ASP A 187 -13.54 -10.71 -15.13
N LYS A 188 -12.78 -10.86 -14.04
CA LYS A 188 -11.89 -12.01 -13.84
C LYS A 188 -12.61 -13.34 -13.63
N ASN A 189 -13.83 -13.30 -13.09
CA ASN A 189 -14.56 -14.52 -12.79
C ASN A 189 -15.18 -15.10 -14.06
N GLN A 190 -15.65 -14.23 -14.96
CA GLN A 190 -16.21 -14.62 -16.25
C GLN A 190 -15.16 -14.67 -17.36
N ASN A 191 -13.96 -14.15 -17.12
CA ASN A 191 -12.89 -14.00 -18.09
C ASN A 191 -13.36 -13.22 -19.35
N GLU A 192 -14.02 -12.09 -19.09
CA GLU A 192 -14.75 -11.28 -20.06
C GLU A 192 -14.29 -9.82 -20.01
N ILE A 193 -14.12 -9.16 -21.16
CA ILE A 193 -13.97 -7.71 -21.24
C ILE A 193 -15.26 -7.12 -21.80
N SER A 194 -15.85 -6.19 -21.06
CA SER A 194 -17.10 -5.53 -21.42
C SER A 194 -17.01 -4.01 -21.36
N CYS A 195 -17.65 -3.37 -22.34
CA CYS A 195 -17.93 -1.94 -22.34
C CYS A 195 -19.35 -1.69 -21.86
N TYR A 196 -19.48 -0.81 -20.88
CA TYR A 196 -20.77 -0.34 -20.39
C TYR A 196 -20.96 1.14 -20.75
N GLN A 197 -22.16 1.48 -21.17
CA GLN A 197 -22.62 2.85 -21.38
C GLN A 197 -23.64 3.24 -20.31
N PHE A 198 -23.53 4.46 -19.78
CA PHE A 198 -24.49 4.97 -18.81
C PHE A 198 -25.78 5.42 -19.52
N THR A 199 -26.90 4.76 -19.21
CA THR A 199 -28.22 5.25 -19.62
C THR A 199 -28.77 6.13 -18.51
N LEU A 200 -28.90 7.44 -18.76
CA LEU A 200 -29.30 8.43 -17.74
C LEU A 200 -30.72 8.98 -17.94
N ASN A 201 -31.42 8.54 -18.99
CA ASN A 201 -32.80 8.92 -19.28
C ASN A 201 -33.68 7.67 -19.23
N GLY A 202 -34.78 7.71 -18.48
CA GLY A 202 -35.64 6.54 -18.28
C GLY A 202 -35.13 5.62 -17.18
N ASN A 203 -35.00 4.32 -17.46
CA ASN A 203 -34.41 3.36 -16.53
C ASN A 203 -32.90 3.57 -16.46
N ILE A 204 -32.42 3.99 -15.29
CA ILE A 204 -31.00 4.23 -15.05
C ILE A 204 -30.29 2.89 -14.90
N GLU A 205 -29.38 2.60 -15.81
CA GLU A 205 -28.66 1.32 -15.84
C GLU A 205 -27.26 1.47 -16.46
N PHE A 206 -26.39 0.51 -16.11
CA PHE A 206 -25.16 0.24 -16.86
C PHE A 206 -25.48 -0.68 -18.03
N LYS A 207 -25.73 -0.10 -19.20
CA LYS A 207 -26.05 -0.90 -20.39
C LYS A 207 -24.76 -1.48 -20.96
N LYS A 208 -24.63 -2.81 -20.95
CA LYS A 208 -23.55 -3.51 -21.63
C LYS A 208 -23.72 -3.31 -23.15
N VAL A 209 -22.78 -2.61 -23.78
CA VAL A 209 -22.85 -2.23 -25.20
C VAL A 209 -21.88 -3.01 -26.08
N LYS A 210 -20.83 -3.60 -25.50
CA LYS A 210 -19.89 -4.46 -26.22
C LYS A 210 -19.24 -5.45 -25.26
N THR A 211 -18.97 -6.66 -25.74
CA THR A 211 -18.46 -7.75 -24.91
C THR A 211 -17.57 -8.69 -25.69
N PHE A 212 -16.48 -9.10 -25.06
CA PHE A 212 -15.53 -10.09 -25.56
C PHE A 212 -15.39 -11.18 -24.50
N THR A 213 -15.52 -12.43 -24.91
CA THR A 213 -15.45 -13.62 -24.06
C THR A 213 -14.26 -14.48 -24.47
N GLU A 214 -13.95 -15.53 -23.70
CA GLU A 214 -12.88 -16.50 -24.00
C GLU A 214 -11.48 -15.86 -24.15
N ILE A 215 -11.19 -14.91 -23.25
CA ILE A 215 -9.97 -14.11 -23.32
C ILE A 215 -8.79 -14.91 -22.77
N LEU A 216 -7.76 -15.11 -23.58
CA LEU A 216 -6.50 -15.72 -23.13
C LEU A 216 -5.56 -14.68 -22.52
N ASN A 217 -5.52 -13.49 -23.12
CA ASN A 217 -4.67 -12.37 -22.72
C ASN A 217 -5.24 -11.05 -23.25
N PHE A 218 -4.88 -9.92 -22.63
CA PHE A 218 -5.18 -8.60 -23.17
C PHE A 218 -4.13 -7.56 -22.79
N GLU A 219 -4.06 -6.48 -23.56
CA GLU A 219 -3.19 -5.34 -23.30
C GLU A 219 -3.90 -4.03 -23.66
N PHE A 220 -3.74 -3.00 -22.82
CA PHE A 220 -4.27 -1.66 -23.10
C PHE A 220 -3.14 -0.72 -23.51
N ASN A 221 -3.26 -0.19 -24.72
CA ASN A 221 -2.36 0.84 -25.23
C ASN A 221 -2.94 2.22 -24.92
N GLU A 222 -2.31 2.92 -23.96
CA GLU A 222 -2.77 4.24 -23.53
C GLU A 222 -2.61 5.33 -24.58
N THR A 223 -1.57 5.28 -25.42
CA THR A 223 -1.29 6.29 -26.45
C THR A 223 -2.36 6.27 -27.53
N GLU A 224 -2.70 5.07 -28.01
CA GLU A 224 -3.63 4.85 -29.11
C GLU A 224 -5.07 4.66 -28.65
N LYS A 225 -5.27 4.52 -27.32
CA LYS A 225 -6.54 4.19 -26.69
C LYS A 225 -7.16 2.94 -27.33
N ASN A 226 -6.34 1.90 -27.52
CA ASN A 226 -6.77 0.60 -28.04
C ASN A 226 -6.60 -0.48 -26.98
N VAL A 227 -7.56 -1.40 -26.89
CA VAL A 227 -7.41 -2.67 -26.18
C VAL A 227 -7.17 -3.78 -27.19
N LEU A 228 -6.09 -4.53 -27.00
CA LEU A 228 -5.71 -5.72 -27.75
C LEU A 228 -6.18 -6.93 -26.94
N ILE A 229 -6.95 -7.83 -27.55
CA ILE A 229 -7.55 -8.98 -26.87
C ILE A 229 -7.20 -10.24 -27.66
N GLU A 230 -6.60 -11.22 -26.99
CA GLU A 230 -6.26 -12.51 -27.55
C GLU A 230 -7.35 -13.54 -27.20
N THR A 231 -7.91 -14.21 -28.21
CA THR A 231 -8.79 -15.37 -28.04
C THR A 231 -8.11 -16.62 -28.62
N GLU A 232 -8.77 -17.80 -28.61
CA GLU A 232 -8.17 -19.02 -29.18
C GLU A 232 -7.79 -18.87 -30.66
N ASN A 233 -8.64 -18.21 -31.46
CA ASN A 233 -8.53 -18.21 -32.93
C ASN A 233 -8.14 -16.86 -33.54
N GLU A 234 -8.26 -15.75 -32.79
CA GLU A 234 -8.08 -14.41 -33.33
C GLU A 234 -7.48 -13.43 -32.31
N ILE A 235 -7.05 -12.28 -32.82
CA ILE A 235 -6.68 -11.09 -32.07
C ILE A 235 -7.69 -10.00 -32.41
N LEU A 236 -8.35 -9.47 -31.39
CA LEU A 236 -9.31 -8.39 -31.50
C LEU A 236 -8.64 -7.08 -31.08
N ILE A 237 -8.78 -6.06 -31.91
CA ILE A 237 -8.27 -4.71 -31.67
C ILE A 237 -9.49 -3.80 -31.56
N GLN A 238 -9.67 -3.14 -30.42
CA GLN A 238 -10.82 -2.28 -30.17
C GLN A 238 -10.38 -0.91 -29.68
N ASN A 239 -10.82 0.15 -30.34
CA ASN A 239 -10.63 1.50 -29.83
C ASN A 239 -11.59 1.77 -28.66
N VAL A 240 -11.09 2.13 -27.49
CA VAL A 240 -11.93 2.30 -26.30
C VAL A 240 -12.79 3.56 -26.36
N ASN A 241 -12.41 4.55 -27.17
CA ASN A 241 -13.19 5.75 -27.39
C ASN A 241 -14.30 5.51 -28.41
N ASN A 242 -14.06 4.75 -29.49
CA ASN A 242 -15.02 4.55 -30.58
C ASN A 242 -15.39 3.07 -30.77
N LEU A 243 -16.59 2.69 -30.32
CA LEU A 243 -17.11 1.32 -30.39
C LEU A 243 -17.23 0.75 -31.81
N SER A 244 -17.37 1.62 -32.82
CA SER A 244 -17.44 1.23 -34.23
C SER A 244 -16.07 0.94 -34.85
N GLN A 245 -15.00 1.49 -34.28
CA GLN A 245 -13.63 1.18 -34.67
C GLN A 245 -13.21 -0.10 -33.96
N TYR A 246 -13.37 -1.24 -34.65
CA TYR A 246 -12.82 -2.53 -34.23
C TYR A 246 -12.23 -3.28 -35.43
N ARG A 247 -11.28 -4.18 -35.17
CA ARG A 247 -10.71 -5.09 -36.17
C ARG A 247 -10.49 -6.46 -35.54
N SER A 248 -10.91 -7.50 -36.25
CA SER A 248 -10.56 -8.90 -35.95
C SER A 248 -9.43 -9.33 -36.88
N VAL A 249 -8.46 -10.06 -36.34
CA VAL A 249 -7.32 -10.61 -37.07
C VAL A 249 -7.21 -12.09 -36.74
N ALA A 250 -7.44 -12.97 -37.71
CA ALA A 250 -7.23 -14.40 -37.51
C ALA A 250 -5.77 -14.71 -37.14
N LYS A 251 -5.56 -15.67 -36.24
CA LYS A 251 -4.25 -16.21 -35.87
C LYS A 251 -3.67 -17.08 -36.99
N ALA A 252 -3.38 -16.44 -38.12
CA ALA A 252 -2.74 -17.07 -39.25
C ALA A 252 -1.23 -17.21 -39.01
N ARG A 253 -0.61 -18.20 -39.65
CA ARG A 253 0.85 -18.43 -39.57
C ARG A 253 1.65 -17.27 -40.14
N ASN A 254 1.09 -16.54 -41.09
CA ASN A 254 1.72 -15.43 -41.82
C ASN A 254 1.26 -14.05 -41.36
N SER A 255 0.60 -13.94 -40.20
CA SER A 255 0.16 -12.66 -39.62
C SER A 255 0.88 -12.34 -38.31
N ALA A 256 0.97 -11.05 -37.97
CA ALA A 256 1.45 -10.57 -36.68
C ALA A 256 0.70 -9.30 -36.26
N VAL A 257 0.56 -9.07 -34.96
CA VAL A 257 -0.05 -7.87 -34.39
C VAL A 257 0.91 -7.27 -33.38
N ASP A 258 1.30 -6.01 -33.57
CA ASP A 258 2.17 -5.32 -32.62
C ASP A 258 1.42 -4.70 -31.45
N LEU A 259 2.15 -4.24 -30.43
CA LEU A 259 1.57 -3.59 -29.24
C LEU A 259 0.89 -2.24 -29.54
N THR A 260 1.08 -1.68 -30.73
CA THR A 260 0.43 -0.42 -31.16
C THR A 260 -0.83 -0.66 -31.99
N GLY A 261 -1.14 -1.92 -32.31
CA GLY A 261 -2.30 -2.35 -33.08
C GLY A 261 -2.07 -2.38 -34.60
N TYR A 262 -0.82 -2.34 -35.08
CA TYR A 262 -0.53 -2.64 -36.48
C TYR A 262 -0.68 -4.13 -36.74
N VAL A 263 -1.35 -4.45 -37.84
CA VAL A 263 -1.54 -5.81 -38.34
C VAL A 263 -0.65 -5.99 -39.54
N TYR A 264 0.25 -6.95 -39.46
CA TYR A 264 1.22 -7.31 -40.49
C TYR A 264 0.76 -8.60 -41.17
N GLU A 265 0.75 -8.62 -42.49
CA GLU A 265 0.38 -9.80 -43.28
C GLU A 265 1.44 -10.03 -44.35
N LYS A 266 1.94 -11.25 -44.45
CA LYS A 266 2.95 -11.63 -45.43
C LYS A 266 2.38 -12.58 -46.48
N ASN A 267 2.46 -12.19 -47.74
CA ASN A 267 2.07 -13.02 -48.88
C ASN A 267 3.23 -13.16 -49.86
N GLY A 268 3.93 -14.29 -49.81
CA GLY A 268 5.20 -14.48 -50.53
C GLY A 268 6.27 -13.49 -50.05
N SER A 269 6.77 -12.65 -50.96
CA SER A 269 7.73 -11.60 -50.65
C SER A 269 7.08 -10.27 -50.25
N LEU A 270 5.76 -10.11 -50.41
CA LEU A 270 5.06 -8.89 -50.06
C LEU A 270 4.72 -8.89 -48.56
N LEU A 271 5.16 -7.85 -47.85
CA LEU A 271 4.70 -7.53 -46.50
C LEU A 271 3.77 -6.33 -46.57
N SER A 272 2.56 -6.49 -46.04
CA SER A 272 1.63 -5.39 -45.82
C SER A 272 1.50 -5.11 -44.33
N ALA A 273 1.27 -3.85 -43.98
CA ALA A 273 0.85 -3.45 -42.65
C ALA A 273 -0.26 -2.42 -42.71
N SER A 274 -1.21 -2.56 -41.81
CA SER A 274 -2.38 -1.70 -41.74
C SER A 274 -2.86 -1.59 -40.30
N LYS A 275 -3.54 -0.49 -39.99
CA LYS A 275 -4.08 -0.22 -38.66
C LYS A 275 -5.57 0.08 -38.76
N ILE A 276 -6.28 -0.18 -37.67
CA ILE A 276 -7.72 0.02 -37.56
C ILE A 276 -8.21 1.44 -37.88
N ASN A 277 -7.40 2.45 -37.56
CA ASN A 277 -7.73 3.88 -37.71
C ASN A 277 -6.93 4.55 -38.84
N ASP A 278 -6.18 3.77 -39.61
CA ASP A 278 -5.38 4.28 -40.71
C ASP A 278 -5.91 3.75 -42.04
N SER A 279 -6.28 4.66 -42.93
CA SER A 279 -6.67 4.32 -44.30
C SER A 279 -5.48 3.89 -45.16
N LYS A 280 -4.25 4.18 -44.71
CA LYS A 280 -3.03 3.80 -45.40
C LYS A 280 -2.71 2.33 -45.14
N ILE A 281 -2.44 1.63 -46.24
CA ILE A 281 -1.83 0.31 -46.22
C ILE A 281 -0.39 0.48 -46.66
N TYR A 282 0.53 0.12 -45.77
CA TYR A 282 1.96 0.12 -46.04
C TYR A 282 2.31 -1.19 -46.72
N ASN A 283 2.99 -1.14 -47.86
CA ASN A 283 3.39 -2.32 -48.61
C ASN A 283 4.89 -2.26 -48.92
N ALA A 284 5.54 -3.41 -48.88
CA ALA A 284 6.93 -3.55 -49.29
C ALA A 284 7.21 -4.95 -49.85
N ASP A 285 7.99 -4.98 -50.92
CA ASP A 285 8.56 -6.22 -51.42
C ASP A 285 9.88 -6.49 -50.70
N LEU A 286 9.88 -7.54 -49.88
CA LEU A 286 11.03 -7.97 -49.08
C LEU A 286 12.15 -8.56 -49.94
N ARG A 287 11.89 -8.85 -51.23
CA ARG A 287 12.81 -9.55 -52.16
C ARG A 287 13.34 -10.89 -51.63
N SER A 288 12.80 -11.38 -50.51
CA SER A 288 13.20 -12.55 -49.76
C SER A 288 12.05 -13.05 -48.90
N ASN A 289 11.85 -14.36 -48.87
CA ASN A 289 10.83 -14.98 -48.03
C ASN A 289 11.30 -15.20 -46.58
N LYS A 290 12.52 -14.83 -46.20
CA LYS A 290 13.13 -15.13 -44.88
C LYS A 290 13.14 -13.93 -43.92
N VAL A 291 11.97 -13.38 -43.64
CA VAL A 291 11.80 -12.35 -42.59
C VAL A 291 11.09 -12.97 -41.41
N CYS A 292 11.68 -12.82 -40.23
CA CYS A 292 11.17 -13.33 -38.96
C CYS A 292 11.27 -12.27 -37.85
N PHE A 293 10.21 -12.11 -37.06
CA PHE A 293 10.01 -11.13 -36.01
C PHE A 293 10.28 -11.71 -34.62
N ARG A 294 10.76 -10.86 -33.71
CA ARG A 294 10.90 -11.21 -32.29
C ARG A 294 9.56 -11.01 -31.58
N LYS A 295 9.11 -12.01 -30.82
CA LYS A 295 7.84 -11.95 -30.07
C LYS A 295 7.76 -10.77 -29.09
N ILE A 296 8.88 -10.29 -28.53
CA ILE A 296 8.89 -9.26 -27.49
C ILE A 296 8.27 -7.91 -27.92
N ASP A 297 8.29 -7.60 -29.21
CA ASP A 297 7.77 -6.34 -29.75
C ASP A 297 6.32 -6.47 -30.24
N PHE A 298 5.71 -7.65 -30.10
CA PHE A 298 4.44 -8.00 -30.68
C PHE A 298 3.49 -8.64 -29.66
N PHE A 299 2.21 -8.30 -29.78
CA PHE A 299 1.16 -8.97 -29.04
C PHE A 299 0.96 -10.40 -29.58
N TYR A 300 1.05 -10.57 -30.90
CA TYR A 300 0.93 -11.86 -31.57
C TYR A 300 1.89 -11.96 -32.78
N VAL A 301 2.49 -13.13 -32.99
CA VAL A 301 3.31 -13.44 -34.18
C VAL A 301 3.04 -14.87 -34.61
N GLY A 302 2.56 -15.06 -35.84
CA GLY A 302 2.34 -16.37 -36.44
C GLY A 302 3.64 -17.11 -36.79
N GLU A 303 3.57 -18.43 -36.90
CA GLU A 303 4.73 -19.32 -37.07
C GLU A 303 5.66 -18.96 -38.24
N ASP A 304 5.12 -18.55 -39.39
CA ASP A 304 5.92 -18.24 -40.59
C ASP A 304 6.65 -16.89 -40.47
N LEU A 305 6.23 -16.07 -39.50
CA LEU A 305 6.87 -14.81 -39.13
C LEU A 305 7.64 -14.93 -37.81
N LEU A 306 7.47 -15.99 -37.02
CA LEU A 306 8.09 -16.07 -35.71
C LEU A 306 9.58 -16.44 -35.83
N PHE A 307 10.43 -15.62 -35.21
CA PHE A 307 11.82 -15.98 -35.03
C PHE A 307 11.94 -17.10 -33.98
N THR A 308 12.40 -18.27 -34.44
CA THR A 308 12.74 -19.41 -33.58
C THR A 308 14.24 -19.69 -33.66
N THR A 309 14.87 -19.87 -32.50
CA THR A 309 16.30 -20.22 -32.43
C THR A 309 16.47 -21.71 -32.74
N LYS A 310 17.10 -22.06 -33.87
CA LYS A 310 17.43 -23.47 -34.20
C LYS A 310 18.64 -23.96 -33.40
N ALA A 311 18.54 -23.99 -32.07
CA ALA A 311 19.63 -24.46 -31.20
C ALA A 311 20.07 -25.90 -31.52
N ASP A 312 19.20 -26.73 -32.11
CA ASP A 312 19.43 -28.16 -32.30
C ASP A 312 20.41 -28.52 -33.44
N GLU A 313 20.49 -27.71 -34.51
CA GLU A 313 21.47 -27.94 -35.59
C GLU A 313 22.91 -27.71 -35.11
N LEU A 314 23.13 -26.69 -34.28
CA LEU A 314 24.45 -26.40 -33.69
C LEU A 314 24.83 -27.45 -32.64
N ARG A 315 23.86 -27.95 -31.86
CA ARG A 315 24.06 -29.06 -30.93
C ARG A 315 24.47 -30.36 -31.62
N ALA A 316 23.90 -30.66 -32.80
CA ALA A 316 24.30 -31.83 -33.58
C ALA A 316 25.75 -31.73 -34.07
N GLN A 317 26.17 -30.56 -34.59
CA GLN A 317 27.55 -30.32 -35.01
C GLN A 317 28.54 -30.36 -33.81
N ILE A 318 28.14 -29.80 -32.66
CA ILE A 318 28.91 -29.90 -31.43
C ILE A 318 29.05 -31.37 -31.00
N ALA A 319 27.99 -32.18 -31.09
CA ALA A 319 28.04 -33.59 -30.72
C ALA A 319 29.02 -34.38 -31.61
N GLU A 320 28.98 -34.17 -32.93
CA GLU A 320 29.91 -34.79 -33.89
C GLU A 320 31.37 -34.39 -33.61
N PHE A 321 31.64 -33.09 -33.38
CA PHE A 321 32.97 -32.61 -33.01
C PHE A 321 33.41 -33.14 -31.64
N SER A 322 32.49 -33.25 -30.69
CA SER A 322 32.75 -33.73 -29.34
C SER A 322 33.19 -35.18 -29.34
N GLU A 323 32.56 -36.05 -30.14
CA GLU A 323 32.97 -37.46 -30.25
C GLU A 323 34.40 -37.62 -30.77
N LYS A 324 34.76 -36.83 -31.80
CA LYS A 324 36.12 -36.82 -32.35
C LYS A 324 37.16 -36.36 -31.32
N ILE A 325 36.86 -35.29 -30.58
CA ILE A 325 37.79 -34.72 -29.59
C ILE A 325 37.92 -35.62 -28.35
N ILE A 326 36.82 -36.21 -27.87
CA ILE A 326 36.81 -37.10 -26.70
C ILE A 326 37.72 -38.32 -26.90
N GLY A 327 37.79 -38.84 -28.13
CA GLY A 327 38.70 -39.95 -28.48
C GLY A 327 40.19 -39.66 -28.24
N ASP A 328 40.58 -38.38 -28.27
CA ASP A 328 41.96 -37.92 -28.13
C ASP A 328 42.31 -37.40 -26.71
N ILE A 329 41.36 -37.44 -25.76
CA ILE A 329 41.59 -36.95 -24.39
C ILE A 329 42.30 -38.02 -23.54
N VAL A 330 43.43 -37.66 -22.96
CA VAL A 330 44.21 -38.51 -22.03
C VAL A 330 43.38 -38.90 -20.79
N VAL A 331 43.42 -40.18 -20.42
CA VAL A 331 42.51 -40.87 -19.47
C VAL A 331 42.46 -40.28 -18.05
N ASP A 332 43.52 -39.61 -17.60
CA ASP A 332 43.73 -39.13 -16.21
C ASP A 332 43.29 -37.67 -15.94
N LYS A 333 42.45 -37.07 -16.80
CA LYS A 333 41.91 -35.71 -16.57
C LYS A 333 40.41 -35.76 -16.28
N ASP A 334 39.94 -34.80 -15.47
CA ASP A 334 38.50 -34.57 -15.19
C ASP A 334 37.94 -33.33 -15.91
N TYR A 335 38.83 -32.51 -16.48
CA TYR A 335 38.51 -31.34 -17.29
C TYR A 335 39.50 -31.19 -18.45
N TYR A 336 38.98 -30.89 -19.64
CA TYR A 336 39.79 -30.64 -20.82
C TYR A 336 39.16 -29.52 -21.64
N LYS A 337 39.95 -28.50 -22.01
CA LYS A 337 39.51 -27.42 -22.89
C LYS A 337 40.19 -27.60 -24.23
N HIS A 338 39.41 -27.74 -25.29
CA HIS A 338 39.89 -27.81 -26.65
C HIS A 338 39.62 -26.50 -27.36
N GLN A 339 40.66 -25.89 -27.91
CA GLN A 339 40.53 -24.72 -28.77
C GLN A 339 40.40 -25.22 -30.21
N LEU A 340 39.32 -24.84 -30.89
CA LEU A 340 39.09 -25.20 -32.28
C LEU A 340 40.09 -24.46 -33.17
N ALA A 341 40.62 -25.14 -34.20
CA ALA A 341 41.42 -24.45 -35.22
C ALA A 341 40.57 -23.43 -35.98
N ASP A 342 41.19 -22.44 -36.63
CA ASP A 342 40.46 -21.37 -37.34
C ASP A 342 39.46 -21.91 -38.39
N GLU A 343 39.81 -23.04 -39.01
CA GLU A 343 38.98 -23.77 -39.99
C GLU A 343 37.86 -24.62 -39.35
N GLU A 344 37.92 -24.84 -38.04
CA GLU A 344 36.96 -25.60 -37.24
C GLU A 344 36.04 -24.69 -36.41
N ILE A 345 36.24 -23.37 -36.44
CA ILE A 345 35.39 -22.39 -35.74
C ILE A 345 33.95 -22.51 -36.24
N LEU A 346 33.08 -23.03 -35.38
CA LEU A 346 31.66 -23.13 -35.68
C LEU A 346 31.04 -21.73 -35.52
N THR A 347 30.54 -21.19 -36.64
CA THR A 347 29.87 -19.89 -36.69
C THR A 347 28.42 -20.09 -37.13
N ARG A 348 27.48 -19.56 -36.34
CA ARG A 348 26.05 -19.57 -36.68
C ARG A 348 25.51 -18.16 -36.63
N SER A 349 25.02 -17.67 -37.77
CA SER A 349 24.33 -16.38 -37.87
C SER A 349 22.82 -16.61 -37.81
N GLU A 350 22.17 -15.99 -36.83
CA GLU A 350 20.71 -15.93 -36.73
C GLU A 350 20.25 -14.50 -37.01
N THR A 351 19.26 -14.33 -37.87
CA THR A 351 18.72 -13.00 -38.20
C THR A 351 17.28 -12.88 -37.72
N SER A 352 16.99 -11.79 -37.01
CA SER A 352 15.64 -11.39 -36.63
C SER A 352 15.41 -9.92 -36.98
N TYR A 353 14.14 -9.51 -37.07
CA TYR A 353 13.77 -8.17 -37.49
C TYR A 353 12.76 -7.55 -36.53
N ASN A 354 12.96 -6.27 -36.23
CA ASN A 354 11.91 -5.41 -35.72
C ASN A 354 11.45 -4.52 -36.88
N VAL A 355 10.13 -4.39 -37.07
CA VAL A 355 9.55 -3.77 -38.26
C VAL A 355 8.62 -2.64 -37.86
N TYR A 356 8.80 -1.49 -38.50
CA TYR A 356 8.06 -0.26 -38.23
C TYR A 356 7.49 0.31 -39.54
N PRO A 357 6.17 0.45 -39.67
CA PRO A 357 5.56 1.13 -40.81
C PRO A 357 5.98 2.60 -40.81
N VAL A 358 6.40 3.12 -41.97
CA VAL A 358 6.76 4.53 -42.14
C VAL A 358 6.18 5.10 -43.43
N VAL A 359 6.09 6.43 -43.54
CA VAL A 359 5.70 7.12 -44.77
C VAL A 359 6.57 6.60 -45.93
N TYR A 360 5.96 5.83 -46.84
CA TYR A 360 6.57 5.11 -47.98
C TYR A 360 7.30 3.78 -47.70
N GLY A 361 6.76 2.93 -46.81
CA GLY A 361 7.18 1.53 -46.70
C GLY A 361 7.41 1.12 -45.25
N PHE A 362 8.58 0.55 -44.98
CA PHE A 362 8.93 0.05 -43.65
C PHE A 362 10.38 0.36 -43.29
N LEU A 363 10.62 0.55 -41.99
CA LEU A 363 11.95 0.46 -41.41
C LEU A 363 12.13 -0.89 -40.72
N PHE A 364 13.22 -1.55 -41.09
CA PHE A 364 13.64 -2.83 -40.55
C PHE A 364 14.89 -2.63 -39.72
N VAL A 365 14.79 -2.89 -38.42
CA VAL A 365 15.96 -3.08 -37.57
C VAL A 365 16.33 -4.56 -37.64
N LYS A 366 17.33 -4.85 -38.46
CA LYS A 366 17.86 -6.21 -38.62
C LYS A 366 18.84 -6.47 -37.49
N ARG A 367 18.58 -7.51 -36.71
CA ARG A 367 19.48 -8.03 -35.69
C ARG A 367 20.05 -9.36 -36.14
N GLU A 368 21.35 -9.38 -36.36
CA GLU A 368 22.11 -10.57 -36.70
C GLU A 368 22.92 -11.00 -35.47
N VAL A 369 22.58 -12.14 -34.86
CA VAL A 369 23.35 -12.72 -33.76
C VAL A 369 24.29 -13.75 -34.35
N ILE A 370 25.58 -13.43 -34.31
CA ILE A 370 26.62 -14.38 -34.70
C ILE A 370 27.07 -15.10 -33.43
N ASN A 371 26.72 -16.38 -33.33
CA ASN A 371 27.23 -17.30 -32.34
C ASN A 371 28.57 -17.83 -32.85
N ILE A 372 29.64 -17.61 -32.09
CA ILE A 372 30.96 -18.13 -32.43
C ILE A 372 31.41 -19.09 -31.32
N ILE A 373 31.70 -20.33 -31.70
CA ILE A 373 32.33 -21.31 -30.80
C ILE A 373 33.81 -21.37 -31.17
N ARG A 374 34.66 -20.91 -30.25
CA ARG A 374 36.12 -20.98 -30.39
C ARG A 374 36.73 -22.07 -29.53
N ASP A 375 36.04 -22.42 -28.44
CA ASP A 375 36.51 -23.39 -27.47
C ASP A 375 35.37 -24.34 -27.06
N LEU A 376 35.68 -25.62 -26.93
CA LEU A 376 34.82 -26.63 -26.32
C LEU A 376 35.43 -27.06 -24.99
N SER A 377 34.63 -27.07 -23.92
CA SER A 377 35.09 -27.47 -22.58
C SER A 377 34.46 -28.80 -22.22
N PHE A 378 35.26 -29.82 -21.98
CA PHE A 378 34.81 -31.15 -21.61
C PHE A 378 34.99 -31.37 -20.10
N ARG A 379 33.98 -31.93 -19.45
CA ARG A 379 34.02 -32.32 -18.04
C ARG A 379 33.58 -33.77 -17.88
N LYS A 380 34.27 -34.52 -17.05
CA LYS A 380 33.92 -35.91 -16.75
C LYS A 380 32.78 -35.93 -15.72
N LYS A 381 31.63 -36.49 -16.08
CA LYS A 381 30.48 -36.74 -15.19
C LYS A 381 30.20 -38.24 -15.22
N ASP A 382 30.23 -38.89 -14.06
CA ASP A 382 30.02 -40.34 -13.92
C ASP A 382 30.92 -41.19 -14.84
N GLY A 383 32.17 -40.77 -15.02
CA GLY A 383 33.14 -41.44 -15.89
C GLY A 383 33.01 -41.14 -17.39
N VAL A 384 31.96 -40.41 -17.81
CA VAL A 384 31.71 -40.04 -19.21
C VAL A 384 32.08 -38.57 -19.44
N TRP A 385 32.75 -38.29 -20.55
CA TRP A 385 33.03 -36.92 -20.96
C TRP A 385 31.78 -36.24 -21.51
N VAL A 386 31.44 -35.07 -20.95
CA VAL A 386 30.34 -34.22 -21.42
C VAL A 386 30.93 -32.89 -21.89
N ALA A 387 30.60 -32.49 -23.12
CA ALA A 387 30.96 -31.19 -23.66
C ALA A 387 30.05 -30.09 -23.12
N ASP A 388 30.64 -28.96 -22.77
CA ASP A 388 30.01 -27.73 -22.32
C ASP A 388 30.52 -26.59 -23.20
N THR A 389 29.61 -25.74 -23.67
CA THR A 389 29.90 -24.74 -24.71
C THR A 389 29.62 -23.33 -24.21
N LEU A 390 30.61 -22.45 -24.36
CA LEU A 390 30.46 -21.01 -24.14
C LEU A 390 30.11 -20.34 -25.47
N PHE A 391 28.87 -19.85 -25.60
CA PHE A 391 28.44 -19.06 -26.73
C PHE A 391 28.88 -17.61 -26.55
N PHE A 392 29.53 -17.03 -27.57
CA PHE A 392 29.74 -15.60 -27.66
C PHE A 392 28.72 -15.02 -28.64
N ASP A 393 27.71 -14.35 -28.11
CA ASP A 393 26.75 -13.61 -28.92
C ASP A 393 27.37 -12.29 -29.34
N VAL A 394 27.63 -12.14 -30.64
CA VAL A 394 27.99 -10.85 -31.23
C VAL A 394 26.77 -10.31 -31.97
N PRO A 395 25.89 -9.53 -31.31
CA PRO A 395 24.77 -8.91 -31.99
C PRO A 395 25.30 -7.79 -32.90
N GLN A 396 24.95 -7.88 -34.17
CA GLN A 396 25.16 -6.84 -35.17
C GLN A 396 23.80 -6.29 -35.57
N LEU A 397 23.65 -4.97 -35.48
CA LEU A 397 22.43 -4.27 -35.86
C LEU A 397 22.68 -3.50 -37.15
N SER A 398 21.67 -3.47 -38.02
CA SER A 398 21.61 -2.60 -39.19
C SER A 398 20.19 -2.06 -39.35
N LEU A 399 20.06 -0.86 -39.92
CA LEU A 399 18.78 -0.21 -40.17
C LEU A 399 18.53 -0.13 -41.67
N TRP A 400 17.45 -0.75 -42.12
CA TRP A 400 17.10 -0.84 -43.53
C TRP A 400 15.76 -0.15 -43.78
N ARG A 401 15.65 0.58 -44.89
CA ARG A 401 14.41 1.11 -45.43
C ARG A 401 13.95 0.21 -46.56
N VAL A 402 12.74 -0.32 -46.45
CA VAL A 402 12.13 -1.24 -47.41
C VAL A 402 10.91 -0.55 -48.01
N MET A 403 11.01 -0.20 -49.29
CA MET A 403 10.00 0.52 -50.07
C MET A 403 9.41 -0.43 -51.13
N PRO A 404 8.27 -0.09 -51.75
CA PRO A 404 7.72 -0.88 -52.85
C PRO A 404 8.68 -1.10 -54.03
N ASP A 405 9.58 -0.15 -54.29
CA ASP A 405 10.51 -0.14 -55.42
C ASP A 405 11.94 -0.58 -55.06
N GLY A 406 12.29 -0.66 -53.76
CA GLY A 406 13.60 -1.17 -53.36
C GLY A 406 13.93 -1.13 -51.87
N ILE A 407 15.11 -1.67 -51.56
CA ILE A 407 15.67 -1.76 -50.20
C ILE A 407 16.91 -0.90 -50.15
N GLU A 408 16.98 -0.02 -49.16
CA GLU A 408 18.12 0.86 -48.89
C GLU A 408 18.64 0.61 -47.46
N GLU A 409 19.95 0.45 -47.31
CA GLU A 409 20.57 0.37 -45.99
C GLU A 409 20.90 1.78 -45.50
N LEU A 410 20.25 2.22 -44.42
CA LEU A 410 20.43 3.54 -43.82
C LEU A 410 21.57 3.56 -42.80
N ILE A 411 21.75 2.46 -42.05
CA ILE A 411 22.85 2.28 -41.10
C ILE A 411 23.47 0.91 -41.35
N ALA A 412 24.76 0.92 -41.72
CA ALA A 412 25.52 -0.27 -42.06
C ALA A 412 25.78 -1.19 -40.85
N LYS A 413 26.01 -2.47 -41.16
CA LYS A 413 26.32 -3.56 -40.23
C LYS A 413 27.56 -3.24 -39.37
N GLY A 414 27.38 -3.06 -38.06
CA GLY A 414 28.50 -2.89 -37.10
C GLY A 414 28.23 -1.95 -35.93
N ASN A 415 27.21 -1.09 -36.04
CA ASN A 415 26.84 -0.17 -34.96
C ASN A 415 25.87 -0.87 -34.00
N ARG A 416 26.17 -0.86 -32.68
CA ARG A 416 25.10 -1.04 -31.69
C ARG A 416 24.24 0.22 -31.76
N PHE A 417 22.92 0.11 -31.69
CA PHE A 417 22.06 1.27 -31.53
C PHE A 417 20.75 0.88 -30.88
N ASP A 418 20.13 1.82 -30.19
CA ASP A 418 18.86 1.64 -29.51
C ASP A 418 17.78 2.48 -30.21
N VAL A 419 16.64 1.88 -30.50
CA VAL A 419 15.44 2.61 -30.90
C VAL A 419 14.80 3.16 -29.64
N ILE A 420 14.86 4.48 -29.45
CA ILE A 420 14.36 5.14 -28.23
C ILE A 420 12.99 5.80 -28.44
N PHE A 421 12.56 5.98 -29.69
CA PHE A 421 11.21 6.44 -30.04
C PHE A 421 10.81 5.92 -31.42
N LYS A 422 9.51 5.64 -31.58
CA LYS A 422 8.90 5.23 -32.84
C LYS A 422 7.47 5.77 -32.94
N ASN A 423 7.11 6.33 -34.09
CA ASN A 423 5.75 6.56 -34.55
C ASN A 423 5.71 6.39 -36.09
N PRO A 424 4.53 6.44 -36.73
CA PRO A 424 4.39 6.20 -38.18
C PRO A 424 5.16 7.21 -39.05
N ASP A 425 5.43 8.39 -38.51
CA ASP A 425 6.13 9.45 -39.22
C ASP A 425 7.64 9.43 -38.96
N ALA A 426 8.07 8.86 -37.83
CA ALA A 426 9.44 8.97 -37.39
C ALA A 426 9.97 7.89 -36.44
N ILE A 427 11.28 7.65 -36.54
CA ILE A 427 12.03 6.81 -35.60
C ILE A 427 13.25 7.58 -35.11
N VAL A 428 13.49 7.54 -33.80
CA VAL A 428 14.70 8.07 -33.19
C VAL A 428 15.59 6.94 -32.72
N ILE A 429 16.83 6.98 -33.16
CA ILE A 429 17.85 5.95 -32.93
C ILE A 429 19.03 6.58 -32.23
N LYS A 430 19.48 5.98 -31.13
CA LYS A 430 20.65 6.40 -30.37
C LYS A 430 21.81 5.46 -30.63
N THR A 431 22.97 5.98 -31.03
CA THR A 431 24.19 5.19 -31.24
C THR A 431 25.22 5.40 -30.10
N PRO A 432 26.14 4.45 -29.85
CA PRO A 432 27.23 4.57 -28.88
C PRO A 432 28.17 5.75 -29.15
N SER A 433 28.29 6.19 -30.41
CA SER A 433 29.11 7.32 -30.84
C SER A 433 28.53 8.69 -30.46
N ILE A 434 27.56 8.76 -29.52
CA ILE A 434 26.84 9.96 -29.07
C ILE A 434 25.89 10.55 -30.13
N ASP A 435 26.12 10.24 -31.41
CA ASP A 435 25.23 10.61 -32.50
C ASP A 435 23.88 9.90 -32.38
N SER A 436 22.81 10.68 -32.41
CA SER A 436 21.46 10.15 -32.54
C SER A 436 20.90 10.58 -33.88
N TYR A 437 20.08 9.72 -34.46
CA TYR A 437 19.50 9.91 -35.77
C TYR A 437 17.99 9.89 -35.65
N TYR A 438 17.35 10.79 -36.36
CA TYR A 438 15.91 10.86 -36.52
C TYR A 438 15.59 10.66 -38.00
N TYR A 439 14.68 9.73 -38.28
CA TYR A 439 14.24 9.47 -39.64
C TYR A 439 12.84 10.06 -39.86
N TYR A 440 12.66 10.89 -40.90
CA TYR A 440 11.36 11.33 -41.43
C TYR A 440 11.50 11.48 -42.94
N GLY A 441 11.18 10.41 -43.67
CA GLY A 441 11.48 10.31 -45.11
C GLY A 441 12.98 10.23 -45.46
N ASN A 442 13.86 10.91 -44.71
CA ASN A 442 15.32 10.86 -44.80
C ASN A 442 15.93 10.76 -43.40
N LEU A 443 17.19 10.29 -43.32
CA LEU A 443 17.95 10.20 -42.07
C LEU A 443 18.58 11.57 -41.74
N HIS A 444 18.25 12.11 -40.57
CA HIS A 444 18.78 13.37 -40.06
C HIS A 444 19.54 13.15 -38.75
N LYS A 445 20.57 13.95 -38.49
CA LYS A 445 21.28 13.95 -37.20
C LYS A 445 20.49 14.77 -36.18
N LEU A 446 20.24 14.20 -35.00
CA LEU A 446 19.53 14.81 -33.87
C LEU A 446 20.43 14.81 -32.63
N ASP A 447 20.54 15.96 -31.97
CA ASP A 447 21.20 16.05 -30.65
C ASP A 447 20.15 15.81 -29.57
N LEU A 448 20.21 14.65 -28.88
CA LEU A 448 19.29 14.30 -27.81
C LEU A 448 19.56 15.04 -26.49
N GLY A 449 20.74 15.65 -26.34
CA GLY A 449 21.17 16.22 -25.07
C GLY A 449 21.25 15.18 -23.93
N GLU A 450 21.07 15.66 -22.70
CA GLU A 450 21.11 14.90 -21.44
C GLU A 450 19.82 14.11 -21.18
N LYS A 451 18.66 14.63 -21.60
CA LYS A 451 17.35 13.97 -21.46
C LYS A 451 16.59 14.04 -22.78
N PHE A 452 15.88 12.95 -23.10
CA PHE A 452 14.97 12.86 -24.23
C PHE A 452 13.59 12.39 -23.78
N GLN A 453 12.54 13.06 -24.24
CA GLN A 453 11.15 12.65 -24.10
C GLN A 453 10.41 12.90 -25.41
N SER A 454 9.30 12.21 -25.62
CA SER A 454 8.52 12.28 -26.85
C SER A 454 7.02 12.21 -26.56
N PHE A 455 6.24 12.99 -27.29
CA PHE A 455 4.79 13.04 -27.15
C PHE A 455 4.13 12.92 -28.52
N VAL A 456 3.06 12.11 -28.64
CA VAL A 456 2.33 11.87 -29.89
C VAL A 456 0.84 12.19 -29.71
N PRO A 457 0.45 13.47 -29.62
CA PRO A 457 -0.94 13.91 -29.56
C PRO A 457 -1.62 13.83 -30.95
N GLY A 458 -2.49 12.84 -31.15
CA GLY A 458 -3.14 12.65 -32.45
C GLY A 458 -2.13 12.38 -33.56
N ASP A 459 -2.17 13.17 -34.65
CA ASP A 459 -1.24 13.04 -35.79
C ASP A 459 0.06 13.87 -35.63
N ASN A 460 0.18 14.64 -34.55
CA ASN A 460 1.38 15.41 -34.28
C ASN A 460 2.35 14.60 -33.41
N SER A 461 3.65 14.86 -33.56
CA SER A 461 4.67 14.32 -32.68
C SER A 461 5.68 15.39 -32.29
N TYR A 462 6.18 15.32 -31.06
CA TYR A 462 7.09 16.29 -30.49
C TYR A 462 8.23 15.61 -29.75
N PHE A 463 9.45 16.13 -29.92
CA PHE A 463 10.64 15.69 -29.19
C PHE A 463 11.13 16.77 -28.26
N PHE A 464 11.40 16.37 -27.03
CA PHE A 464 11.96 17.20 -26.00
C PHE A 464 13.37 16.73 -25.75
N THR A 465 14.31 17.66 -25.88
CA THR A 465 15.72 17.40 -25.57
C THR A 465 16.20 18.47 -24.61
N SER A 466 16.88 18.07 -23.54
CA SER A 466 17.49 19.04 -22.61
C SER A 466 19.02 19.02 -22.71
N LYS A 467 19.67 20.18 -22.83
CA LYS A 467 21.13 20.31 -22.83
C LYS A 467 21.55 21.55 -22.07
N ASN A 468 22.46 21.44 -21.08
CA ASN A 468 22.92 22.57 -20.27
C ASN A 468 21.77 23.40 -19.66
N LYS A 469 20.74 22.73 -19.14
CA LYS A 469 19.49 23.33 -18.62
C LYS A 469 18.59 24.04 -19.64
N LYS A 470 18.94 24.08 -20.93
CA LYS A 470 18.01 24.50 -21.98
C LYS A 470 17.20 23.32 -22.47
N VAL A 471 15.90 23.50 -22.62
CA VAL A 471 15.00 22.54 -23.24
C VAL A 471 14.64 23.03 -24.63
N ILE A 472 14.80 22.14 -25.61
CA ILE A 472 14.46 22.37 -27.01
C ILE A 472 13.35 21.40 -27.37
N ILE A 473 12.25 21.93 -27.88
CA ILE A 473 11.12 21.14 -28.37
C ILE A 473 11.11 21.19 -29.89
N ARG A 474 11.08 20.02 -30.53
CA ARG A 474 11.08 19.86 -31.98
C ARG A 474 9.81 19.17 -32.44
N ASN A 475 9.33 19.52 -33.63
CA ASN A 475 8.21 18.83 -34.26
C ASN A 475 8.73 17.57 -34.97
N GLY A 476 8.34 16.40 -34.47
CA GLY A 476 8.64 15.09 -35.02
C GLY A 476 7.76 14.65 -36.20
N SER A 477 6.73 15.43 -36.52
CA SER A 477 5.93 15.23 -37.76
C SER A 477 6.45 16.11 -38.90
N LYS A 478 7.47 16.97 -38.66
CA LYS A 478 8.05 17.91 -39.63
C LYS A 478 9.55 18.05 -39.47
N ALA A 479 10.35 17.29 -40.23
CA ALA A 479 11.82 17.44 -40.39
C ALA A 479 12.64 17.80 -39.12
N GLY A 480 12.14 17.53 -37.90
CA GLY A 480 12.76 17.93 -36.64
C GLY A 480 12.88 19.44 -36.39
N ASN A 481 12.08 20.30 -37.02
CA ASN A 481 12.18 21.75 -36.84
C ASN A 481 11.95 22.14 -35.37
N VAL A 482 12.77 23.07 -34.84
CA VAL A 482 12.60 23.63 -33.50
C VAL A 482 11.30 24.42 -33.45
N VAL A 483 10.42 24.04 -32.53
CA VAL A 483 9.15 24.72 -32.27
C VAL A 483 9.39 25.91 -31.34
N PHE A 484 10.04 25.67 -30.21
CA PHE A 484 10.54 26.71 -29.32
C PHE A 484 11.66 26.18 -28.40
N GLU A 485 12.38 27.12 -27.79
CA GLU A 485 13.42 26.86 -26.79
C GLU A 485 13.04 27.55 -25.48
N THR A 486 13.30 26.89 -24.36
CA THR A 486 13.08 27.45 -23.03
C THR A 486 14.21 27.09 -22.08
N ASP A 487 14.49 27.97 -21.12
CA ASP A 487 15.42 27.68 -20.03
C ASP A 487 14.76 26.81 -18.93
N LYS A 488 13.42 26.65 -18.93
CA LYS A 488 12.70 25.94 -17.86
C LYS A 488 11.29 25.48 -18.23
N ILE A 489 11.02 24.20 -18.04
CA ILE A 489 9.66 23.61 -18.01
C ILE A 489 9.15 23.61 -16.56
N LEU A 490 7.85 23.86 -16.38
CA LEU A 490 7.22 24.02 -15.08
C LEU A 490 6.36 22.82 -14.66
N ASN A 491 5.99 21.94 -15.58
CA ASN A 491 4.99 20.89 -15.34
C ASN A 491 5.39 19.50 -15.88
N GLU A 492 6.69 19.17 -15.91
CA GLU A 492 7.25 17.92 -16.49
C GLU A 492 6.40 16.68 -16.14
N ASP A 493 5.99 16.52 -14.88
CA ASP A 493 5.25 15.36 -14.37
C ASP A 493 3.79 15.24 -14.86
N THR A 494 3.23 16.29 -15.48
CA THR A 494 1.81 16.34 -15.87
C THR A 494 1.61 16.48 -17.38
N ILE A 495 2.69 16.52 -18.18
CA ILE A 495 2.60 16.76 -19.62
C ILE A 495 1.81 15.66 -20.32
N GLU A 496 2.06 14.38 -19.99
CA GLU A 496 1.37 13.24 -20.60
C GLU A 496 -0.15 13.27 -20.36
N GLU A 497 -0.57 13.66 -19.15
CA GLU A 497 -2.00 13.74 -18.79
C GLU A 497 -2.72 14.96 -19.37
N THR A 498 -2.01 16.07 -19.50
CA THR A 498 -2.60 17.37 -19.87
C THR A 498 -2.45 17.71 -21.35
N GLY A 499 -1.49 17.09 -22.04
CA GLY A 499 -1.11 17.49 -23.40
C GLY A 499 -0.52 18.91 -23.46
N LYS A 500 -0.06 19.48 -22.33
CA LYS A 500 0.36 20.88 -22.26
C LYS A 500 1.72 21.01 -21.61
N ILE A 501 2.55 21.88 -22.17
CA ILE A 501 3.90 22.16 -21.70
C ILE A 501 3.93 23.57 -21.16
N TRP A 502 3.99 23.73 -19.85
CA TRP A 502 4.16 25.04 -19.23
C TRP A 502 5.63 25.39 -19.12
N PHE A 503 6.02 26.59 -19.55
CA PHE A 503 7.42 27.01 -19.60
C PHE A 503 7.62 28.50 -19.35
N VAL A 504 8.87 28.89 -19.10
CA VAL A 504 9.28 30.29 -18.91
C VAL A 504 9.90 30.83 -20.21
N LYS A 505 9.43 32.00 -20.65
CA LYS A 505 9.93 32.72 -21.83
C LYS A 505 10.52 34.06 -21.41
N LYS A 506 11.54 34.55 -22.14
CA LYS A 506 12.06 35.92 -21.93
C LYS A 506 11.25 36.89 -22.79
N SER A 507 10.69 37.93 -22.18
CA SER A 507 9.93 38.95 -22.91
C SER A 507 10.83 39.72 -23.88
N LEU A 508 10.37 39.88 -25.12
CA LEU A 508 11.05 40.67 -26.15
C LEU A 508 10.74 42.19 -26.05
N ASN A 509 9.69 42.57 -25.30
CA ASN A 509 9.09 43.90 -25.34
C ASN A 509 9.37 44.79 -24.11
N SER A 510 10.13 44.33 -23.12
CA SER A 510 10.38 45.07 -21.88
C SER A 510 11.84 45.56 -21.77
N ARG A 511 12.05 46.86 -21.52
CA ARG A 511 13.38 47.46 -21.23
C ARG A 511 14.09 46.81 -20.02
N PHE A 512 13.35 46.07 -19.20
CA PHE A 512 13.83 45.23 -18.11
C PHE A 512 13.44 43.81 -18.46
N GLN A 513 14.37 42.92 -18.80
CA GLN A 513 14.10 41.53 -19.20
C GLN A 513 13.22 40.80 -18.16
N GLN A 514 11.90 40.83 -18.32
CA GLN A 514 10.98 40.10 -17.45
C GLN A 514 10.75 38.70 -18.03
N ASN A 515 10.75 37.71 -17.13
CA ASN A 515 10.30 36.37 -17.47
C ASN A 515 8.77 36.42 -17.66
N GLU A 516 8.26 35.72 -18.66
CA GLU A 516 6.85 35.48 -18.90
C GLU A 516 6.59 33.97 -18.77
N ILE A 517 5.36 33.59 -18.45
CA ILE A 517 4.93 32.19 -18.46
C ILE A 517 4.08 31.99 -19.71
N ALA A 518 4.21 30.84 -20.35
CA ALA A 518 3.35 30.41 -21.44
C ALA A 518 3.15 28.90 -21.33
N TYR A 519 2.17 28.36 -22.08
CA TYR A 519 2.16 26.95 -22.36
C TYR A 519 2.11 26.66 -23.85
N PHE A 520 2.65 25.52 -24.24
CA PHE A 520 2.52 24.99 -25.58
C PHE A 520 1.52 23.84 -25.56
N ASP A 521 0.48 23.96 -26.37
CA ASP A 521 -0.56 22.95 -26.53
C ASP A 521 -0.07 21.91 -27.54
N LEU A 522 0.11 20.67 -27.09
CA LEU A 522 0.61 19.57 -27.91
C LEU A 522 -0.42 19.18 -28.99
N GLU A 523 -1.72 19.29 -28.72
CA GLU A 523 -2.77 18.92 -29.67
C GLU A 523 -2.93 19.98 -30.76
N LEU A 524 -3.01 21.27 -30.37
CA LEU A 524 -3.17 22.39 -31.30
C LEU A 524 -1.85 22.77 -32.00
N GLY A 525 -0.71 22.42 -31.40
CA GLY A 525 0.61 22.79 -31.90
C GLY A 525 0.91 24.29 -31.83
N LEU A 526 0.33 24.99 -30.84
CA LEU A 526 0.42 26.44 -30.68
C LEU A 526 0.92 26.82 -29.29
N GLU A 527 1.70 27.91 -29.24
CA GLU A 527 2.05 28.59 -27.99
C GLU A 527 0.90 29.50 -27.57
N ILE A 528 0.50 29.39 -26.31
CA ILE A 528 -0.54 30.21 -25.67
C ILE A 528 0.10 31.00 -24.52
N PRO A 529 0.14 32.34 -24.61
CA PRO A 529 0.74 33.17 -23.57
C PRO A 529 -0.13 33.18 -22.31
N PHE A 530 0.50 33.24 -21.14
CA PHE A 530 -0.21 33.44 -19.87
C PHE A 530 -0.64 34.90 -19.74
N ILE A 531 -1.93 35.16 -19.91
CA ILE A 531 -2.48 36.52 -19.85
C ILE A 531 -2.79 36.86 -18.39
N ASN A 532 -1.85 37.51 -17.69
CA ASN A 532 -2.09 38.03 -16.35
C ASN A 532 -1.38 39.36 -16.08
N SER A 533 -2.06 40.26 -15.39
CA SER A 533 -1.57 41.55 -14.93
C SER A 533 -0.91 41.51 -13.54
N ASN A 534 -0.84 40.35 -12.89
CA ASN A 534 -0.31 40.24 -11.52
C ASN A 534 1.16 39.75 -11.48
N PRO A 535 2.15 40.65 -11.29
CA PRO A 535 3.57 40.34 -11.42
C PRO A 535 4.09 39.37 -10.34
N GLU A 536 3.44 39.26 -9.17
CA GLU A 536 3.90 38.37 -8.09
C GLU A 536 3.87 36.87 -8.45
N LEU A 537 2.95 36.47 -9.33
CA LEU A 537 2.83 35.08 -9.82
C LEU A 537 4.01 34.66 -10.70
N ILE A 538 4.61 35.64 -11.38
CA ILE A 538 5.68 35.46 -12.36
C ILE A 538 7.06 35.54 -11.68
N LEU A 539 7.17 36.28 -10.58
CA LEU A 539 8.44 36.51 -9.86
C LEU A 539 9.07 35.26 -9.25
N ASN A 540 8.30 34.18 -9.01
CA ASN A 540 8.84 32.95 -8.41
C ASN A 540 8.28 31.66 -9.00
N THR A 541 8.58 31.42 -10.28
CA THR A 541 8.13 30.23 -11.02
C THR A 541 8.63 28.89 -10.44
N ASN A 542 9.58 28.88 -9.51
CA ASN A 542 10.03 27.67 -8.80
C ASN A 542 9.00 27.16 -7.78
N LEU A 543 8.02 27.98 -7.41
CA LEU A 543 7.02 27.67 -6.38
C LEU A 543 5.64 27.35 -6.97
N ILE A 544 5.55 27.17 -8.29
CA ILE A 544 4.31 26.77 -8.96
C ILE A 544 4.23 25.25 -8.97
N GLN A 545 3.17 24.71 -8.40
CA GLN A 545 2.86 23.29 -8.40
C GLN A 545 1.73 23.02 -9.38
N PHE A 546 1.99 22.19 -10.40
CA PHE A 546 1.02 21.81 -11.41
C PHE A 546 0.29 20.52 -11.02
N THR A 547 -0.98 20.45 -11.38
CA THR A 547 -1.82 19.25 -11.38
C THR A 547 -2.49 19.14 -12.75
N LYS A 548 -3.24 18.06 -13.00
CA LYS A 548 -3.96 17.86 -14.26
C LYS A 548 -4.90 19.01 -14.64
N ASN A 549 -5.57 19.62 -13.66
CA ASN A 549 -6.62 20.62 -13.94
C ASN A 549 -6.21 22.05 -13.56
N TYR A 550 -5.32 22.21 -12.58
CA TYR A 550 -4.95 23.52 -12.03
C TYR A 550 -3.48 23.60 -11.65
N ALA A 551 -3.02 24.83 -11.47
CA ALA A 551 -1.73 25.11 -10.91
C ALA A 551 -1.85 26.05 -9.71
N LYS A 552 -1.02 25.80 -8.70
CA LYS A 552 -0.97 26.56 -7.45
C LYS A 552 0.36 27.29 -7.36
N ALA A 553 0.32 28.61 -7.26
CA ALA A 553 1.49 29.44 -7.07
C ALA A 553 1.71 29.82 -5.59
N LYS A 554 2.76 30.62 -5.32
CA LYS A 554 3.04 31.19 -3.99
C LYS A 554 1.81 31.96 -3.47
N ASN A 555 1.61 31.98 -2.14
CA ASN A 555 0.46 32.59 -1.46
C ASN A 555 -0.90 31.98 -1.84
N ASN A 556 -0.92 30.71 -2.25
CA ASN A 556 -2.15 29.96 -2.58
C ASN A 556 -2.97 30.56 -3.73
N PHE A 557 -2.34 31.25 -4.68
CA PHE A 557 -3.03 31.65 -5.92
C PHE A 557 -3.28 30.44 -6.82
N LEU A 558 -4.50 30.33 -7.34
CA LEU A 558 -4.91 29.29 -8.26
C LEU A 558 -5.12 29.84 -9.68
N PHE A 559 -4.70 29.06 -10.67
CA PHE A 559 -5.07 29.29 -12.06
C PHE A 559 -5.35 27.96 -12.77
N ASN A 560 -6.19 28.04 -13.79
CA ASN A 560 -6.57 26.90 -14.61
C ASN A 560 -5.41 26.50 -15.52
N ALA A 561 -4.92 25.27 -15.35
CA ALA A 561 -3.78 24.75 -16.10
C ALA A 561 -4.13 24.47 -17.57
N ASN A 562 -5.42 24.48 -17.91
CA ASN A 562 -5.92 24.28 -19.26
C ASN A 562 -6.22 25.56 -20.03
N THR A 563 -6.56 26.67 -19.38
CA THR A 563 -7.04 27.90 -20.06
C THR A 563 -6.20 29.14 -19.79
N THR A 564 -5.23 29.10 -18.87
CA THR A 564 -4.51 30.27 -18.30
C THR A 564 -5.34 31.17 -17.39
N GLU A 565 -6.62 30.88 -17.19
CA GLU A 565 -7.50 31.73 -16.38
C GLU A 565 -7.02 31.77 -14.92
N VAL A 566 -6.71 32.98 -14.44
CA VAL A 566 -6.35 33.22 -13.04
C VAL A 566 -7.61 33.46 -12.25
N ILE A 567 -7.75 32.70 -11.16
CA ILE A 567 -8.98 32.66 -10.38
C ILE A 567 -8.87 33.62 -9.20
N ALA A 568 -8.34 33.16 -8.08
CA ALA A 568 -8.18 33.94 -6.87
C ALA A 568 -7.22 33.21 -5.90
N PRO A 569 -6.62 33.92 -4.93
CA PRO A 569 -5.94 33.30 -3.80
C PRO A 569 -6.95 32.76 -2.78
N TYR A 570 -6.53 31.81 -1.96
CA TYR A 570 -7.31 31.28 -0.84
C TYR A 570 -6.48 31.12 0.44
N LEU A 571 -7.14 31.10 1.60
CA LEU A 571 -6.49 30.94 2.90
C LEU A 571 -6.84 29.58 3.52
N GLY A 572 -5.85 28.76 3.83
CA GLY A 572 -6.03 27.44 4.43
C GLY A 572 -5.43 26.30 3.60
N ILE A 573 -5.83 25.07 3.92
CA ILE A 573 -5.40 23.84 3.25
C ILE A 573 -6.51 23.40 2.28
N LEU A 574 -6.19 23.28 0.99
CA LEU A 574 -7.14 22.84 -0.02
C LEU A 574 -7.47 21.35 0.18
N GLN A 575 -8.77 21.02 0.27
CA GLN A 575 -9.28 19.65 0.45
C GLN A 575 -9.96 19.13 -0.82
N GLY A 576 -10.53 20.02 -1.64
CA GLY A 576 -11.20 19.67 -2.89
C GLY A 576 -11.32 20.90 -3.80
N ILE A 577 -11.37 20.65 -5.11
CA ILE A 577 -11.47 21.68 -6.14
C ILE A 577 -12.24 21.13 -7.35
N SER A 578 -13.11 21.97 -7.89
CA SER A 578 -13.91 21.71 -9.09
C SER A 578 -13.09 21.84 -10.37
N SER A 579 -13.57 21.32 -11.49
CA SER A 579 -12.85 21.27 -12.77
C SER A 579 -12.44 22.63 -13.32
N ASN A 580 -13.34 23.63 -13.27
CA ASN A 580 -13.11 24.99 -13.72
C ASN A 580 -12.66 25.91 -12.58
N LEU A 581 -12.43 25.34 -11.39
CA LEU A 581 -11.94 26.02 -10.19
C LEU A 581 -12.92 27.04 -9.61
N TYR A 582 -14.20 26.99 -9.97
CA TYR A 582 -15.19 27.95 -9.49
C TYR A 582 -15.67 27.63 -8.08
N LYS A 583 -15.52 26.38 -7.63
CA LYS A 583 -15.76 25.94 -6.25
C LYS A 583 -14.53 25.24 -5.67
N ILE A 584 -14.23 25.55 -4.41
CA ILE A 584 -13.16 24.91 -3.62
C ILE A 584 -13.67 24.55 -2.22
N ILE A 585 -13.10 23.50 -1.62
CA ILE A 585 -13.25 23.23 -0.20
C ILE A 585 -11.89 23.40 0.47
N ILE A 586 -11.86 24.18 1.54
CA ILE A 586 -10.65 24.46 2.32
C ILE A 586 -10.85 24.11 3.79
N LEU A 587 -9.77 23.71 4.44
CA LEU A 587 -9.66 23.55 5.89
C LEU A 587 -8.86 24.72 6.46
N ARG A 588 -9.48 25.47 7.38
CA ARG A 588 -8.84 26.58 8.12
C ARG A 588 -9.35 26.57 9.55
N ASP A 589 -8.45 26.69 10.53
CA ASP A 589 -8.80 26.76 11.95
C ASP A 589 -9.70 25.59 12.41
N SER A 590 -9.40 24.37 11.94
CA SER A 590 -10.19 23.15 12.20
C SER A 590 -11.66 23.24 11.76
N LYS A 591 -11.95 24.09 10.76
CA LYS A 591 -13.28 24.22 10.14
C LYS A 591 -13.18 24.10 8.63
N LEU A 592 -14.24 23.57 8.02
CA LEU A 592 -14.34 23.47 6.57
C LEU A 592 -15.12 24.64 6.02
N TYR A 593 -14.69 25.14 4.87
CA TYR A 593 -15.40 26.17 4.14
C TYR A 593 -15.54 25.76 2.68
N LEU A 594 -16.74 25.96 2.13
CA LEU A 594 -16.98 25.97 0.70
C LEU A 594 -16.72 27.39 0.19
N GLY A 595 -15.72 27.54 -0.67
CA GLY A 595 -15.46 28.77 -1.40
C GLY A 595 -16.09 28.71 -2.78
N VAL A 596 -16.93 29.70 -3.11
CA VAL A 596 -17.48 29.89 -4.46
C VAL A 596 -16.90 31.18 -5.03
N ILE A 597 -16.40 31.14 -6.26
CA ILE A 597 -15.79 32.30 -6.90
C ILE A 597 -16.85 33.37 -7.20
N ASP A 598 -16.62 34.59 -6.73
CA ASP A 598 -17.30 35.77 -7.24
C ASP A 598 -16.50 36.25 -8.47
N ARG A 599 -17.05 36.00 -9.67
CA ARG A 599 -16.39 36.36 -10.94
C ARG A 599 -16.23 37.87 -11.12
N PHE A 600 -17.05 38.69 -10.47
CA PHE A 600 -16.93 40.15 -10.53
C PHE A 600 -15.81 40.65 -9.63
N LYS A 601 -15.71 40.10 -8.41
CA LYS A 601 -14.67 40.49 -7.44
C LYS A 601 -13.34 39.77 -7.65
N LYS A 602 -13.32 38.67 -8.42
CA LYS A 602 -12.16 37.77 -8.56
C LYS A 602 -11.64 37.28 -7.20
N SER A 603 -12.57 36.89 -6.33
CA SER A 603 -12.30 36.41 -4.98
C SER A 603 -13.29 35.31 -4.60
N PHE A 604 -12.88 34.39 -3.73
CA PHE A 604 -13.79 33.39 -3.18
C PHE A 604 -14.65 33.98 -2.06
N ASP A 605 -15.96 33.81 -2.18
CA ASP A 605 -16.90 33.97 -1.07
C ASP A 605 -16.99 32.62 -0.33
N PHE A 606 -16.71 32.63 0.97
CA PHE A 606 -16.61 31.41 1.77
C PHE A 606 -17.84 31.24 2.68
N THR A 607 -18.43 30.06 2.63
CA THR A 607 -19.46 29.60 3.56
C THR A 607 -18.88 28.51 4.46
N GLU A 608 -18.97 28.69 5.78
CA GLU A 608 -18.58 27.66 6.75
C GLU A 608 -19.53 26.47 6.62
N LEU A 609 -18.98 25.27 6.43
CA LEU A 609 -19.77 24.05 6.44
C LEU A 609 -20.15 23.71 7.89
N PRO A 610 -21.39 23.28 8.17
CA PRO A 610 -21.87 22.99 9.53
C PRO A 610 -21.30 21.66 10.06
N TYR A 611 -19.98 21.59 10.20
CA TYR A 611 -19.23 20.40 10.60
C TYR A 611 -18.12 20.76 11.60
N GLN A 612 -17.99 19.94 12.65
CA GLN A 612 -16.96 20.08 13.67
C GLN A 612 -16.11 18.81 13.70
N PHE A 613 -14.80 18.99 13.66
CA PHE A 613 -13.88 17.85 13.79
C PHE A 613 -13.76 17.45 15.25
N GLU A 614 -13.98 16.17 15.51
CA GLU A 614 -13.76 15.53 16.79
C GLU A 614 -12.82 14.35 16.60
N LYS A 615 -11.58 14.52 17.06
CA LYS A 615 -10.55 13.48 16.96
C LYS A 615 -10.02 13.17 18.36
N PHE A 616 -10.14 11.91 18.77
CA PHE A 616 -9.59 11.45 20.04
C PHE A 616 -8.19 10.87 19.85
N GLU A 617 -7.22 11.37 20.61
CA GLU A 617 -5.89 10.80 20.70
C GLU A 617 -5.87 9.59 21.62
N GLU A 618 -6.58 9.62 22.73
CA GLU A 618 -6.58 8.53 23.70
C GLU A 618 -7.99 8.31 24.21
N SER A 619 -8.31 7.07 24.53
CA SER A 619 -9.59 6.70 25.14
C SER A 619 -9.37 5.59 26.13
N TYR A 620 -9.96 5.73 27.32
CA TYR A 620 -9.93 4.72 28.37
C TYR A 620 -11.35 4.49 28.84
N MET A 621 -11.71 3.23 29.12
CA MET A 621 -13.05 2.86 29.57
C MET A 621 -13.04 2.53 31.06
N SER A 622 -14.05 3.02 31.78
CA SER A 622 -14.23 2.73 33.21
C SER A 622 -14.51 1.24 33.44
N PRO A 623 -14.25 0.70 34.64
CA PRO A 623 -14.49 -0.72 34.96
C PRO A 623 -15.91 -1.21 34.65
N ASN A 624 -16.93 -0.39 34.92
CA ASN A 624 -18.33 -0.72 34.62
C ASN A 624 -18.75 -0.43 33.16
N GLY A 625 -17.85 0.10 32.32
CA GLY A 625 -18.12 0.45 30.93
C GLY A 625 -19.08 1.62 30.72
N ASN A 626 -19.42 2.37 31.78
CA ASN A 626 -20.42 3.45 31.71
C ASN A 626 -19.81 4.81 31.42
N PHE A 627 -18.52 4.99 31.71
CA PHE A 627 -17.80 6.24 31.53
C PHE A 627 -16.53 6.04 30.70
N LEU A 628 -16.13 7.10 30.01
CA LEU A 628 -14.86 7.17 29.30
C LEU A 628 -14.02 8.34 29.80
N VAL A 629 -12.70 8.18 29.70
CA VAL A 629 -11.74 9.29 29.71
C VAL A 629 -11.20 9.46 28.30
N LEU A 630 -11.47 10.60 27.69
CA LEU A 630 -11.17 10.93 26.29
C LEU A 630 -10.14 12.05 26.22
N LYS A 631 -9.13 11.92 25.38
CA LYS A 631 -8.13 12.97 25.15
C LYS A 631 -8.29 13.56 23.76
N ARG A 632 -8.57 14.85 23.66
CA ARG A 632 -8.61 15.59 22.38
C ARG A 632 -7.34 16.39 22.14
N GLU A 633 -6.83 17.04 23.19
CA GLU A 633 -5.67 17.92 23.15
C GLU A 633 -4.59 17.42 24.15
N PRO A 634 -3.31 17.74 23.94
CA PRO A 634 -2.27 17.44 24.91
C PRO A 634 -2.59 18.00 26.30
N GLY A 635 -2.58 17.12 27.31
CA GLY A 635 -2.76 17.49 28.71
C GLY A 635 -4.21 17.82 29.13
N LYS A 636 -5.20 17.64 28.26
CA LYS A 636 -6.62 17.84 28.58
C LYS A 636 -7.44 16.58 28.28
N PHE A 637 -8.18 16.14 29.29
CA PHE A 637 -8.99 14.94 29.26
C PHE A 637 -10.46 15.26 29.61
N GLU A 638 -11.37 14.66 28.87
CA GLU A 638 -12.82 14.75 29.07
C GLU A 638 -13.31 13.48 29.75
N TYR A 639 -14.10 13.62 30.80
CA TYR A 639 -14.80 12.52 31.44
C TYR A 639 -16.23 12.46 30.91
N PHE A 640 -16.55 11.39 30.22
CA PHE A 640 -17.73 11.28 29.37
C PHE A 640 -18.66 10.17 29.84
N ASP A 641 -19.96 10.46 29.98
CA ASP A 641 -20.99 9.47 30.28
C ASP A 641 -21.54 8.89 28.97
N VAL A 642 -21.37 7.58 28.79
CA VAL A 642 -21.73 6.89 27.56
C VAL A 642 -23.24 6.91 27.30
N TYR A 643 -24.05 6.72 28.35
CA TYR A 643 -25.50 6.60 28.17
C TYR A 643 -26.18 7.95 27.98
N LYS A 644 -25.72 8.95 28.73
CA LYS A 644 -26.21 10.32 28.59
C LYS A 644 -25.66 11.00 27.34
N ASN A 645 -24.55 10.47 26.79
CA ASN A 645 -23.86 11.00 25.64
C ASN A 645 -23.43 12.46 25.87
N GLU A 646 -22.85 12.74 27.04
CA GLU A 646 -22.42 14.08 27.45
C GLU A 646 -21.09 14.04 28.22
N VAL A 647 -20.35 15.15 28.14
CA VAL A 647 -19.16 15.37 28.98
C VAL A 647 -19.62 15.81 30.36
N VAL A 648 -19.21 15.07 31.38
CA VAL A 648 -19.55 15.31 32.78
C VAL A 648 -18.54 16.25 33.43
N ASN A 649 -17.25 16.10 33.12
CA ASN A 649 -16.19 16.94 33.67
C ASN A 649 -14.95 17.00 32.77
N PHE A 650 -14.05 17.96 33.04
CA PHE A 650 -12.77 18.12 32.37
C PHE A 650 -11.62 18.04 33.37
N PHE A 651 -10.54 17.39 32.97
CA PHE A 651 -9.34 17.21 33.78
C PHE A 651 -8.10 17.66 33.02
N SER A 652 -7.18 18.31 33.73
CA SER A 652 -5.83 18.59 33.26
C SER A 652 -4.84 17.55 33.81
N GLY A 653 -3.72 17.36 33.10
CA GLY A 653 -2.66 16.40 33.46
C GLY A 653 -2.57 15.25 32.47
N ASN A 654 -1.82 14.20 32.80
CA ASN A 654 -1.67 12.99 31.99
C ASN A 654 -2.47 11.84 32.61
N PHE A 655 -3.60 11.45 32.00
CA PHE A 655 -4.38 10.31 32.50
C PHE A 655 -3.59 9.01 32.33
N LEU A 656 -3.53 8.23 33.40
CA LEU A 656 -2.79 6.97 33.42
C LEU A 656 -3.72 5.77 33.24
N LYS A 657 -4.72 5.64 34.10
CA LYS A 657 -5.65 4.51 34.13
C LYS A 657 -6.83 4.77 35.07
N PHE A 658 -7.85 3.92 34.96
CA PHE A 658 -8.82 3.71 36.02
C PHE A 658 -8.24 2.78 37.11
N SER A 659 -8.57 3.02 38.38
CA SER A 659 -8.41 2.01 39.43
C SER A 659 -9.44 0.88 39.25
N PRO A 660 -9.24 -0.31 39.84
CA PRO A 660 -10.25 -1.37 39.82
C PRO A 660 -11.61 -0.94 40.42
N THR A 661 -11.60 0.02 41.34
CA THR A 661 -12.79 0.61 41.97
C THR A 661 -13.43 1.73 41.14
N GLY A 662 -12.79 2.17 40.06
CA GLY A 662 -13.31 3.17 39.12
C GLY A 662 -12.74 4.58 39.28
N ASP A 663 -11.79 4.78 40.20
CA ASP A 663 -11.16 6.09 40.44
C ASP A 663 -10.25 6.50 39.28
N LEU A 664 -10.17 7.80 39.05
CA LEU A 664 -9.38 8.38 37.97
C LEU A 664 -7.96 8.69 38.47
N VAL A 665 -6.94 8.17 37.80
CA VAL A 665 -5.53 8.40 38.17
C VAL A 665 -4.85 9.27 37.12
N PHE A 666 -4.41 10.46 37.52
CA PHE A 666 -3.69 11.44 36.68
C PHE A 666 -2.27 11.66 37.19
N GLU A 667 -1.31 11.88 36.28
CA GLU A 667 0.03 12.40 36.58
C GLU A 667 0.09 13.92 36.35
N GLU A 668 0.67 14.65 37.31
CA GLU A 668 0.93 16.09 37.22
C GLU A 668 2.32 16.39 36.64
N ASP A 669 2.33 17.18 35.56
CA ASP A 669 3.48 17.90 35.01
C ASP A 669 4.77 17.10 34.79
N GLY A 670 4.66 15.80 34.51
CA GLY A 670 5.83 14.91 34.28
C GLY A 670 6.74 14.75 35.51
N THR A 671 6.30 15.24 36.67
CA THR A 671 7.02 15.15 37.96
C THR A 671 6.84 13.79 38.62
N ARG A 672 6.15 12.86 37.95
CA ARG A 672 5.68 11.57 38.45
C ARG A 672 4.67 11.65 39.58
N ASN A 673 4.22 12.83 40.00
CA ASN A 673 3.23 12.96 41.06
C ASN A 673 1.82 12.58 40.57
N ALA A 674 1.09 11.73 41.29
CA ALA A 674 -0.15 11.13 40.87
C ALA A 674 -1.30 11.61 41.75
N ARG A 675 -2.34 12.14 41.11
CA ARG A 675 -3.59 12.59 41.73
C ARG A 675 -4.64 11.52 41.48
N ILE A 676 -5.28 11.03 42.54
CA ILE A 676 -6.41 10.11 42.46
C ILE A 676 -7.69 10.92 42.69
N ILE A 677 -8.68 10.76 41.82
CA ILE A 677 -9.95 11.46 41.89
C ILE A 677 -11.06 10.43 42.00
N ASP A 678 -11.90 10.57 43.02
CA ASP A 678 -13.11 9.75 43.19
C ASP A 678 -14.10 10.06 42.04
N PRO A 679 -14.63 9.05 41.32
CA PRO A 679 -15.43 9.25 40.12
C PRO A 679 -16.88 9.68 40.41
N ILE A 680 -17.33 9.57 41.67
CA ILE A 680 -18.65 9.96 42.15
C ILE A 680 -18.62 11.39 42.68
N THR A 681 -17.64 11.72 43.53
CA THR A 681 -17.54 13.04 44.16
C THR A 681 -16.71 14.04 43.35
N LEU A 682 -15.87 13.55 42.43
CA LEU A 682 -14.92 14.32 41.62
C LEU A 682 -13.91 15.11 42.48
N GLN A 683 -13.67 14.66 43.71
CA GLN A 683 -12.73 15.26 44.66
C GLN A 683 -11.43 14.46 44.76
N ASP A 684 -10.35 15.16 45.13
CA ASP A 684 -9.03 14.58 45.29
C ASP A 684 -8.97 13.63 46.50
N VAL A 685 -8.48 12.43 46.25
CA VAL A 685 -8.09 11.44 47.25
C VAL A 685 -6.57 11.50 47.34
N THR A 686 -6.01 11.72 48.54
CA THR A 686 -4.55 11.79 48.73
C THR A 686 -3.98 10.39 49.01
N PRO A 687 -3.11 9.86 48.14
CA PRO A 687 -2.11 8.92 48.61
C PRO A 687 -0.72 9.06 47.97
N SER A 688 0.27 8.70 48.79
CA SER A 688 1.68 8.45 48.48
C SER A 688 1.87 6.98 48.08
N ASN A 689 2.26 6.68 46.83
CA ASN A 689 3.03 5.47 46.44
C ASN A 689 3.36 5.47 44.92
N TYR A 690 4.61 5.79 44.60
CA TYR A 690 5.13 6.09 43.26
C TYR A 690 5.84 4.92 42.53
N GLN A 691 5.54 3.67 42.85
CA GLN A 691 6.28 2.50 42.32
C GLN A 691 5.84 1.96 40.94
N TYR A 692 4.94 2.65 40.20
CA TYR A 692 4.13 2.05 39.12
C TYR A 692 4.64 2.14 37.67
N TYR A 693 5.92 2.38 37.39
CA TYR A 693 6.40 2.53 35.99
C TYR A 693 7.38 1.43 35.54
N LYS A 694 6.89 0.19 35.54
CA LYS A 694 7.55 -1.01 34.98
C LYS A 694 6.49 -1.99 34.46
N PHE A 695 6.88 -3.01 33.68
CA PHE A 695 5.97 -4.13 33.38
C PHE A 695 5.68 -4.86 34.68
N THR A 696 4.52 -4.62 35.30
CA THR A 696 4.22 -5.15 36.64
C THR A 696 3.39 -6.42 36.55
N SER A 697 3.50 -7.27 37.57
CA SER A 697 2.53 -8.35 37.74
C SER A 697 1.13 -7.81 37.97
N PRO A 698 0.06 -8.58 37.68
CA PRO A 698 -1.31 -8.15 37.96
C PRO A 698 -1.59 -7.76 39.42
N ASP A 699 -0.83 -8.31 40.38
CA ASP A 699 -0.91 -7.95 41.80
C ASP A 699 0.06 -6.82 42.23
N GLY A 700 0.83 -6.27 41.29
CA GLY A 700 1.76 -5.16 41.50
C GLY A 700 3.02 -5.49 42.29
N LYS A 701 3.28 -6.78 42.59
CA LYS A 701 4.44 -7.19 43.41
C LYS A 701 5.73 -7.36 42.60
N LEU A 702 5.63 -7.74 41.34
CA LEU A 702 6.75 -8.02 40.45
C LEU A 702 6.87 -6.97 39.36
N HIS A 703 8.07 -6.83 38.81
CA HIS A 703 8.34 -5.97 37.69
C HIS A 703 9.38 -6.50 36.71
N ALA A 704 9.30 -6.11 35.43
CA ALA A 704 10.32 -6.38 34.40
C ALA A 704 10.82 -5.11 33.70
N SER A 705 12.04 -5.18 33.19
CA SER A 705 12.69 -4.11 32.43
C SER A 705 11.99 -3.81 31.10
N VAL A 706 11.82 -2.53 30.77
CA VAL A 706 11.17 -2.07 29.53
C VAL A 706 12.05 -2.18 28.28
N SER A 707 13.36 -2.28 28.47
CA SER A 707 14.37 -2.43 27.42
C SER A 707 15.43 -3.46 27.80
N ALA A 708 16.00 -4.08 26.77
CA ALA A 708 17.14 -4.99 26.94
C ALA A 708 18.40 -4.20 27.34
N LYS A 709 19.08 -4.67 28.38
CA LYS A 709 20.40 -4.19 28.80
C LYS A 709 21.48 -5.06 28.17
N THR A 710 22.72 -4.56 28.17
CA THR A 710 23.88 -5.26 27.59
C THR A 710 25.02 -5.30 28.60
N LYS A 711 25.67 -6.47 28.72
CA LYS A 711 26.93 -6.67 29.45
C LYS A 711 27.98 -7.25 28.52
N TYR A 712 29.25 -6.95 28.80
CA TYR A 712 30.39 -7.33 27.97
C TYR A 712 31.26 -8.30 28.76
N TYR A 713 31.29 -9.56 28.36
CA TYR A 713 32.07 -10.60 29.05
C TYR A 713 33.38 -10.85 28.31
N ASN A 714 34.50 -10.60 28.96
CA ASN A 714 35.82 -10.87 28.39
C ASN A 714 36.16 -12.35 28.55
N ARG A 715 36.18 -13.08 27.45
CA ARG A 715 36.49 -14.52 27.40
C ARG A 715 37.94 -14.82 27.78
N ILE A 716 38.82 -13.83 27.65
CA ILE A 716 40.24 -13.97 27.94
C ILE A 716 40.50 -13.75 29.42
N THR A 717 39.94 -12.72 30.07
CA THR A 717 40.15 -12.50 31.52
C THR A 717 39.16 -13.28 32.39
N GLY A 718 38.03 -13.71 31.83
CA GLY A 718 36.94 -14.36 32.55
C GLY A 718 36.08 -13.39 33.36
N GLN A 719 36.20 -12.08 33.11
CA GLN A 719 35.54 -11.01 33.87
C GLN A 719 34.62 -10.16 32.99
N TYR A 720 33.61 -9.55 33.60
CA TYR A 720 32.76 -8.56 32.94
C TYR A 720 33.49 -7.21 32.84
N MET A 721 33.21 -6.49 31.76
CA MET A 721 33.73 -5.17 31.45
C MET A 721 32.60 -4.14 31.42
N SER A 722 32.90 -2.91 31.83
CA SER A 722 32.02 -1.77 31.61
C SER A 722 31.92 -1.39 30.14
N LYS A 723 30.90 -0.61 29.77
CA LYS A 723 30.73 -0.09 28.40
C LYS A 723 31.94 0.74 27.95
N VAL A 724 32.48 1.57 28.84
CA VAL A 724 33.64 2.44 28.55
C VAL A 724 34.88 1.59 28.28
N GLU A 725 35.13 0.57 29.10
CA GLU A 725 36.23 -0.36 28.89
C GLU A 725 36.05 -1.15 27.59
N TYR A 726 34.83 -1.59 27.28
CA TYR A 726 34.52 -2.26 26.01
C TYR A 726 34.77 -1.36 24.81
N ASP A 727 34.34 -0.11 24.84
CA ASP A 727 34.51 0.81 23.70
C ASP A 727 36.01 1.09 23.47
N LEU A 728 36.77 1.36 24.54
CA LEU A 728 38.22 1.51 24.48
C LEU A 728 38.92 0.23 23.97
N PHE A 729 38.46 -0.94 24.42
CA PHE A 729 39.01 -2.23 24.02
C PHE A 729 38.69 -2.55 22.56
N SER A 730 37.45 -2.32 22.12
CA SER A 730 36.97 -2.58 20.75
C SER A 730 37.68 -1.73 19.70
N ALA A 731 38.15 -0.53 20.07
CA ALA A 731 38.91 0.35 19.18
C ALA A 731 40.23 -0.27 18.67
N TYR A 732 40.81 -1.23 19.42
CA TYR A 732 41.99 -1.97 18.98
C TYR A 732 41.69 -3.05 17.93
N PHE A 733 40.42 -3.46 17.79
CA PHE A 733 39.95 -4.52 16.88
C PHE A 733 39.18 -3.98 15.66
N ALA A 734 38.89 -2.67 15.60
CA ALA A 734 38.20 -2.06 14.47
C ALA A 734 39.09 -2.08 13.20
N SER A 735 38.51 -2.45 12.05
CA SER A 735 39.20 -2.35 10.77
C SER A 735 39.41 -0.88 10.41
N VAL A 736 40.62 -0.54 9.95
CA VAL A 736 41.06 0.85 9.67
C VAL A 736 40.36 1.47 8.44
N GLU A 737 39.30 0.85 7.93
CA GLU A 737 38.57 1.27 6.73
C GLU A 737 37.51 2.35 7.01
N TRP A 738 37.04 2.51 8.26
CA TRP A 738 35.96 3.44 8.61
C TRP A 738 36.42 4.71 9.34
N MET A 739 37.73 4.90 9.52
CA MET A 739 38.31 6.13 10.07
C MET A 739 38.89 6.98 8.93
N ALA A 740 38.55 8.28 8.93
CA ALA A 740 38.80 9.26 7.87
C ALA A 740 40.16 9.13 7.15
N ASP A 741 40.15 9.36 5.83
CA ASP A 741 41.37 9.44 5.02
C ASP A 741 42.27 10.58 5.53
N GLY A 742 43.49 10.23 5.95
CA GLY A 742 44.47 11.17 6.45
C GLY A 742 45.76 10.50 6.98
N PRO A 743 46.82 11.30 7.25
CA PRO A 743 48.16 10.83 7.63
C PRO A 743 48.27 10.07 8.98
N ASP A 744 47.16 9.94 9.73
CA ASP A 744 47.11 9.17 10.99
C ASP A 744 46.69 7.69 10.80
N LYS A 745 46.26 7.29 9.59
CA LYS A 745 45.81 5.90 9.29
C LYS A 745 46.90 4.86 9.53
N ASP A 746 48.11 5.11 9.04
CA ASP A 746 49.25 4.19 9.18
C ASP A 746 49.77 4.12 10.62
N LYS A 747 49.70 5.23 11.37
CA LYS A 747 50.05 5.27 12.80
C LYS A 747 49.09 4.45 13.64
N VAL A 748 47.78 4.58 13.40
CA VAL A 748 46.75 3.80 14.10
C VAL A 748 46.85 2.33 13.73
N LYS A 749 47.04 2.00 12.44
CA LYS A 749 47.22 0.60 12.00
C LYS A 749 48.42 -0.05 12.68
N LYS A 750 49.58 0.62 12.69
CA LYS A 750 50.80 0.12 13.35
C LYS A 750 50.60 -0.04 14.86
N LYS A 751 49.96 0.93 15.53
CA LYS A 751 49.63 0.85 16.96
C LYS A 751 48.72 -0.34 17.28
N ASN A 752 47.68 -0.56 16.47
CA ASN A 752 46.74 -1.67 16.67
C ASN A 752 47.39 -3.03 16.38
N THR A 753 48.21 -3.15 15.32
CA THR A 753 48.98 -4.37 15.04
C THR A 753 49.90 -4.74 16.21
N VAL A 754 50.69 -3.78 16.72
CA VAL A 754 51.57 -4.01 17.88
C VAL A 754 50.78 -4.41 19.12
N TYR A 755 49.62 -3.78 19.36
CA TYR A 755 48.74 -4.18 20.46
C TYR A 755 48.25 -5.63 20.29
N LEU A 756 47.73 -5.99 19.11
CA LEU A 756 47.20 -7.34 18.84
C LEU A 756 48.29 -8.42 18.89
N GLU A 757 49.51 -8.14 18.44
CA GLU A 757 50.67 -9.03 18.58
C GLU A 757 51.01 -9.29 20.05
N ASN A 758 51.10 -8.21 20.85
CA ASN A 758 51.32 -8.34 22.29
C ASN A 758 50.17 -9.04 22.99
N PHE A 759 48.92 -8.77 22.57
CA PHE A 759 47.73 -9.38 23.13
C PHE A 759 47.66 -10.88 22.84
N LEU A 760 48.01 -11.31 21.62
CA LEU A 760 48.15 -12.71 21.24
C LEU A 760 49.22 -13.42 22.06
N ASN A 761 50.41 -12.81 22.15
CA ASN A 761 51.54 -13.40 22.87
C ASN A 761 51.26 -13.54 24.37
N ASN A 762 50.68 -12.53 25.00
CA ASN A 762 50.34 -12.53 26.43
C ASN A 762 49.23 -13.52 26.78
N ASN A 763 48.38 -13.90 25.82
CA ASN A 763 47.24 -14.80 26.03
C ASN A 763 47.32 -16.09 25.20
N ARG A 764 48.54 -16.45 24.76
CA ARG A 764 48.81 -17.53 23.79
C ARG A 764 48.14 -18.86 24.15
N ILE A 765 48.22 -19.27 25.41
CA ILE A 765 47.63 -20.53 25.91
C ILE A 765 46.10 -20.57 25.68
N LYS A 766 45.41 -19.45 25.85
CA LYS A 766 43.95 -19.37 25.67
C LYS A 766 43.56 -19.35 24.19
N PHE A 767 44.33 -18.66 23.36
CA PHE A 767 44.09 -18.59 21.91
C PHE A 767 44.43 -19.90 21.19
N GLU A 768 45.48 -20.62 21.61
CA GLU A 768 45.80 -21.95 21.08
C GLU A 768 44.66 -22.96 21.33
N LYS A 769 43.95 -22.84 22.46
CA LYS A 769 42.76 -23.66 22.76
C LYS A 769 41.60 -23.41 21.78
N ASP A 770 41.50 -22.20 21.23
CA ASP A 770 40.48 -21.79 20.26
C ASP A 770 40.97 -21.86 18.79
N ASN A 771 42.11 -22.52 18.53
CA ASN A 771 42.77 -22.64 17.21
C ASN A 771 43.18 -21.30 16.56
N ILE A 772 43.45 -20.26 17.36
CA ILE A 772 43.87 -18.94 16.90
C ILE A 772 45.39 -18.83 17.07
N THR A 773 46.12 -18.80 15.95
CA THR A 773 47.60 -18.83 15.93
C THR A 773 48.24 -17.59 15.31
N LYS A 774 47.45 -16.75 14.65
CA LYS A 774 47.91 -15.53 13.97
C LYS A 774 47.02 -14.34 14.30
N ILE A 775 47.57 -13.13 14.21
CA ILE A 775 46.86 -11.88 14.55
C ILE A 775 45.64 -11.61 13.66
N ASP A 776 45.66 -12.07 12.40
CA ASP A 776 44.57 -11.92 11.43
C ASP A 776 43.36 -12.82 11.73
N GLN A 777 43.52 -13.74 12.68
CA GLN A 777 42.46 -14.64 13.16
C GLN A 777 41.79 -14.14 14.45
N ILE A 778 42.26 -13.01 15.00
CA ILE A 778 41.72 -12.44 16.24
C ILE A 778 40.67 -11.38 15.89
N TYR A 779 39.41 -11.71 16.11
CA TYR A 779 38.30 -10.78 16.01
C TYR A 779 37.72 -10.47 17.40
N LEU A 780 37.05 -9.33 17.53
CA LEU A 780 36.49 -8.87 18.80
C LEU A 780 35.53 -9.90 19.43
N ASN A 781 34.75 -10.63 18.62
CA ASN A 781 33.83 -11.68 19.06
C ASN A 781 34.55 -12.95 19.58
N ASN A 782 35.82 -13.18 19.24
CA ASN A 782 36.63 -14.24 19.84
C ASN A 782 37.01 -13.89 21.29
N VAL A 783 37.08 -12.60 21.61
CA VAL A 783 37.63 -12.09 22.86
C VAL A 783 36.55 -11.61 23.81
N VAL A 784 35.47 -11.02 23.29
CA VAL A 784 34.36 -10.48 24.07
C VAL A 784 33.04 -11.07 23.61
N THR A 785 32.29 -11.62 24.56
CA THR A 785 30.89 -12.02 24.37
C THR A 785 29.98 -10.88 24.80
N VAL A 786 29.17 -10.37 23.88
CA VAL A 786 28.13 -9.37 24.18
C VAL A 786 26.86 -10.11 24.59
N GLN A 787 26.45 -9.96 25.85
CA GLN A 787 25.25 -10.59 26.40
C GLN A 787 24.14 -9.56 26.56
N LYS A 788 22.96 -9.86 26.01
CA LYS A 788 21.74 -9.07 26.22
C LYS A 788 20.93 -9.70 27.34
N TYR A 789 20.31 -8.90 28.19
CA TYR A 789 19.50 -9.39 29.29
C TYR A 789 18.41 -8.38 29.67
N ILE A 790 17.42 -8.85 30.41
CA ILE A 790 16.45 -8.02 31.12
C ILE A 790 16.48 -8.34 32.61
N VAL A 791 16.09 -7.38 33.42
CA VAL A 791 15.97 -7.57 34.88
C VAL A 791 14.50 -7.74 35.23
N ILE A 792 14.21 -8.75 36.05
CA ILE A 792 12.95 -8.92 36.77
C ILE A 792 13.23 -8.71 38.26
N GLY A 793 12.34 -8.06 39.00
CA GLY A 793 12.49 -7.91 40.44
C GLY A 793 11.18 -7.69 41.16
N SER A 794 11.21 -7.65 42.49
CA SER A 794 10.09 -7.21 43.31
C SER A 794 10.03 -5.69 43.39
N GLU A 795 8.84 -5.12 43.55
CA GLU A 795 8.71 -3.66 43.70
C GLU A 795 9.33 -3.12 44.99
N ASP A 796 9.37 -3.91 46.07
CA ASP A 796 10.05 -3.55 47.32
C ASP A 796 11.59 -3.63 47.23
N GLY A 797 12.13 -4.09 46.09
CA GLY A 797 13.56 -4.25 45.86
C GLY A 797 14.21 -5.39 46.65
N SER A 798 13.41 -6.22 47.35
CA SER A 798 13.92 -7.38 48.09
C SER A 798 14.62 -8.40 47.21
N PHE A 799 14.25 -8.50 45.93
CA PHE A 799 14.99 -9.33 44.98
C PHE A 799 15.04 -8.75 43.56
N SER A 800 16.06 -9.16 42.82
CA SER A 800 16.13 -9.00 41.36
C SER A 800 16.91 -10.15 40.72
N THR A 801 16.49 -10.57 39.53
CA THR A 801 17.11 -11.62 38.74
C THR A 801 17.26 -11.19 37.28
N GLU A 802 18.25 -11.74 36.59
CA GLU A 802 18.55 -11.43 35.20
C GLU A 802 18.09 -12.57 34.29
N ILE A 803 17.26 -12.24 33.29
CA ILE A 803 16.92 -13.16 32.21
C ILE A 803 17.80 -12.82 31.01
N LEU A 804 18.68 -13.76 30.66
CA LEU A 804 19.51 -13.66 29.47
C LEU A 804 18.64 -13.78 28.20
N LEU A 805 18.84 -12.85 27.27
CA LEU A 805 18.18 -12.85 25.96
C LEU A 805 19.11 -13.50 24.92
N PRO A 806 18.56 -14.14 23.87
CA PRO A 806 19.36 -14.68 22.78
C PRO A 806 20.26 -13.62 22.14
N GLN A 807 21.52 -13.98 21.86
CA GLN A 807 22.50 -13.05 21.28
C GLN A 807 22.04 -12.47 19.92
N ASN A 808 21.30 -13.26 19.15
CA ASN A 808 20.77 -12.87 17.84
C ASN A 808 19.42 -12.14 17.92
N LEU A 809 18.93 -11.79 19.11
CA LEU A 809 17.73 -10.98 19.28
C LEU A 809 18.02 -9.55 18.78
N VAL A 810 17.26 -9.13 17.78
CA VAL A 810 17.35 -7.79 17.19
C VAL A 810 16.42 -6.84 17.94
N TYR A 811 15.17 -7.26 18.18
CA TYR A 811 14.16 -6.46 18.87
C TYR A 811 13.50 -7.25 20.00
N TYR A 812 13.44 -6.62 21.18
CA TYR A 812 12.63 -7.04 22.33
C TYR A 812 11.34 -6.22 22.31
N ASN A 813 10.23 -6.85 21.92
CA ASN A 813 9.00 -6.14 21.58
C ASN A 813 8.10 -5.96 22.80
N TYR A 814 7.81 -7.04 23.53
CA TYR A 814 6.87 -7.01 24.65
C TYR A 814 7.18 -8.10 25.68
N ALA A 815 6.69 -7.92 26.91
CA ALA A 815 6.73 -8.94 27.96
C ALA A 815 5.53 -8.83 28.90
N ALA A 816 5.18 -9.95 29.54
CA ALA A 816 4.05 -10.04 30.47
C ALA A 816 4.35 -11.05 31.60
N PHE A 817 3.63 -10.91 32.72
CA PHE A 817 3.59 -11.88 33.81
C PHE A 817 2.24 -12.58 33.84
N SER A 818 2.20 -13.84 34.29
CA SER A 818 0.95 -14.52 34.62
C SER A 818 0.32 -13.95 35.89
N TYR A 819 -0.99 -14.12 36.04
CA TYR A 819 -1.75 -13.61 37.19
C TYR A 819 -1.34 -14.23 38.53
N ASP A 820 -0.87 -15.47 38.51
CA ASP A 820 -0.36 -16.20 39.67
C ASP A 820 1.13 -15.93 39.94
N ASN A 821 1.77 -15.06 39.15
CA ASN A 821 3.19 -14.74 39.21
C ASN A 821 4.15 -15.92 39.00
N ARG A 822 3.66 -17.09 38.58
CA ARG A 822 4.51 -18.27 38.34
C ARG A 822 5.24 -18.21 37.01
N PHE A 823 4.77 -17.41 36.06
CA PHE A 823 5.32 -17.36 34.71
C PHE A 823 5.61 -15.93 34.25
N PHE A 824 6.66 -15.82 33.45
CA PHE A 824 7.05 -14.62 32.74
C PHE A 824 7.28 -14.96 31.26
N SER A 825 6.79 -14.13 30.35
CA SER A 825 7.03 -14.32 28.91
C SER A 825 7.52 -13.05 28.26
N TYR A 826 8.33 -13.20 27.22
CA TYR A 826 8.65 -12.13 26.28
C TYR A 826 8.52 -12.56 24.82
N VAL A 827 8.33 -11.57 23.94
CA VAL A 827 8.28 -11.75 22.49
C VAL A 827 9.20 -10.77 21.76
N GLY A 828 9.65 -11.15 20.57
CA GLY A 828 10.53 -10.30 19.78
C GLY A 828 10.87 -10.82 18.39
N LYS A 829 11.96 -10.27 17.85
CA LYS A 829 12.49 -10.60 16.53
C LYS A 829 13.98 -10.91 16.62
N THR A 830 14.36 -12.10 16.17
CA THR A 830 15.76 -12.48 15.91
C THR A 830 16.17 -12.07 14.49
N LEU A 831 17.38 -12.40 14.02
CA LEU A 831 17.80 -12.12 12.64
C LEU A 831 16.87 -12.75 11.58
N SER A 832 16.44 -14.00 11.77
CA SER A 832 15.68 -14.76 10.75
C SER A 832 14.21 -15.03 11.11
N SER A 833 13.84 -15.04 12.39
CA SER A 833 12.50 -15.45 12.86
C SER A 833 12.00 -14.57 14.00
N GLY A 834 10.71 -14.60 14.32
CA GLY A 834 10.28 -14.11 15.63
C GLY A 834 10.65 -15.09 16.73
N ILE A 835 10.49 -14.65 17.98
CA ILE A 835 10.68 -15.47 19.16
C ILE A 835 9.57 -15.20 20.16
N LEU A 836 9.16 -16.25 20.84
CA LEU A 836 8.31 -16.25 22.01
C LEU A 836 8.99 -17.14 23.04
N ALA A 837 9.25 -16.60 24.23
CA ALA A 837 9.92 -17.33 25.30
C ALA A 837 9.13 -17.20 26.60
N LEU A 838 8.90 -18.33 27.26
CA LEU A 838 8.18 -18.48 28.51
C LEU A 838 9.14 -19.05 29.57
N HIS A 839 9.21 -18.38 30.71
CA HIS A 839 10.04 -18.69 31.85
C HIS A 839 9.14 -18.98 33.06
N LYS A 840 9.49 -20.01 33.83
CA LYS A 840 8.88 -20.26 35.15
C LYS A 840 9.71 -19.55 36.21
N LEU A 841 9.02 -18.90 37.13
CA LEU A 841 9.59 -18.20 38.27
C LEU A 841 9.49 -19.11 39.48
N ASN A 842 10.63 -19.52 40.04
CA ASN A 842 10.70 -20.33 41.25
C ASN A 842 11.00 -19.40 42.45
N PHE A 843 10.02 -19.22 43.35
CA PHE A 843 10.20 -18.48 44.59
C PHE A 843 10.43 -19.47 45.74
N ILE A 844 11.65 -19.53 46.29
CA ILE A 844 11.92 -20.27 47.52
C ILE A 844 11.68 -19.31 48.68
N THR A 845 10.63 -19.58 49.45
CA THR A 845 10.03 -18.67 50.43
C THR A 845 10.84 -18.45 51.72
N GLU A 846 12.00 -19.10 51.90
CA GLU A 846 12.70 -19.06 53.19
C GLU A 846 14.06 -18.32 53.17
N ASP A 847 14.67 -18.04 52.02
CA ASP A 847 15.97 -17.33 51.97
C ASP A 847 16.12 -16.24 50.88
N PHE A 848 15.04 -15.91 50.13
CA PHE A 848 15.05 -14.86 49.09
C PHE A 848 16.20 -14.92 48.05
N GLU A 849 16.95 -16.03 47.95
CA GLU A 849 17.84 -16.29 46.82
C GLU A 849 17.05 -16.95 45.69
N THR A 850 16.77 -16.19 44.64
CA THR A 850 16.21 -16.74 43.40
C THR A 850 17.31 -17.49 42.66
N GLN A 851 17.22 -18.82 42.60
CA GLN A 851 17.92 -19.57 41.55
C GLN A 851 17.28 -19.24 40.19
N ALA A 852 18.15 -19.00 39.21
CA ALA A 852 17.84 -18.49 37.87
C ALA A 852 16.54 -19.05 37.27
N SER A 853 15.73 -18.16 36.68
CA SER A 853 14.53 -18.53 35.92
C SER A 853 14.85 -19.64 34.92
N THR A 854 14.24 -20.81 35.06
CA THR A 854 14.41 -21.87 34.07
C THR A 854 13.53 -21.52 32.87
N GLU A 855 14.12 -21.39 31.69
CA GLU A 855 13.36 -21.30 30.44
C GLU A 855 12.56 -22.60 30.30
N VAL A 856 11.24 -22.48 30.26
CA VAL A 856 10.33 -23.63 30.19
C VAL A 856 9.98 -23.93 28.74
N TYR A 857 9.88 -22.89 27.92
CA TYR A 857 9.43 -23.02 26.55
C TYR A 857 9.92 -21.86 25.68
N SER A 858 10.37 -22.18 24.46
CA SER A 858 10.74 -21.18 23.46
C SER A 858 10.39 -21.62 22.06
N PHE A 859 9.70 -20.74 21.34
CA PHE A 859 9.10 -20.99 20.05
C PHE A 859 9.53 -19.93 19.04
N ARG A 860 9.84 -20.36 17.82
CA ARG A 860 10.18 -19.46 16.71
C ARG A 860 9.01 -19.34 15.76
N THR A 861 8.44 -18.14 15.70
CA THR A 861 7.42 -17.76 14.71
C THR A 861 8.07 -17.44 13.37
N SER A 862 7.33 -17.61 12.28
CA SER A 862 7.84 -17.34 10.92
C SER A 862 8.31 -15.88 10.72
N LYS A 863 7.70 -14.93 11.44
CA LYS A 863 8.01 -13.50 11.43
C LYS A 863 8.04 -12.93 12.85
N ALA A 864 8.39 -11.64 13.00
CA ALA A 864 8.47 -10.98 14.31
C ALA A 864 7.20 -11.19 15.14
N ALA A 865 7.37 -11.52 16.43
CA ALA A 865 6.28 -11.58 17.39
C ALA A 865 6.18 -10.25 18.15
N TRP A 866 4.97 -9.71 18.29
CA TRP A 866 4.79 -8.29 18.68
C TRP A 866 4.25 -8.09 20.09
N LEU A 867 3.23 -8.85 20.47
CA LEU A 867 2.54 -8.75 21.75
C LEU A 867 2.35 -10.15 22.33
N CYS A 868 2.40 -10.26 23.66
CA CYS A 868 1.98 -11.45 24.39
C CYS A 868 1.22 -11.08 25.66
N GLY A 869 0.38 -11.99 26.16
CA GLY A 869 -0.35 -11.80 27.42
C GLY A 869 -0.75 -13.13 28.04
N PHE A 870 -1.23 -13.05 29.28
CA PHE A 870 -1.77 -14.16 30.06
C PHE A 870 -3.20 -13.84 30.49
N SER A 871 -4.07 -14.85 30.52
CA SER A 871 -5.43 -14.76 31.03
C SER A 871 -5.50 -15.17 32.52
N ARG A 872 -6.58 -14.80 33.22
CA ARG A 872 -6.85 -15.30 34.58
C ARG A 872 -7.15 -16.80 34.63
N THR A 873 -7.54 -17.39 33.50
CA THR A 873 -7.85 -18.81 33.32
C THR A 873 -6.64 -19.61 32.82
N HIS A 874 -5.43 -19.13 33.07
CA HIS A 874 -4.17 -19.77 32.68
C HIS A 874 -4.01 -20.00 31.17
N GLN A 875 -4.60 -19.15 30.32
CA GLN A 875 -4.30 -19.13 28.88
C GLN A 875 -3.18 -18.14 28.59
N PHE A 876 -2.34 -18.47 27.61
CA PHE A 876 -1.35 -17.58 27.05
C PHE A 876 -1.65 -17.32 25.57
N ALA A 877 -1.38 -16.10 25.10
CA ALA A 877 -1.53 -15.74 23.69
C ALA A 877 -0.44 -14.77 23.24
N ALA A 878 -0.02 -14.88 21.98
CA ALA A 878 0.86 -13.93 21.30
C ALA A 878 0.62 -13.95 19.79
N TYR A 879 1.01 -12.90 19.06
CA TYR A 879 0.86 -12.87 17.60
C TYR A 879 2.11 -12.45 16.83
N ASP A 880 2.20 -12.88 15.56
CA ASP A 880 3.27 -12.54 14.63
C ASP A 880 2.87 -11.57 13.49
N SER A 881 3.83 -11.10 12.71
CA SER A 881 3.59 -10.20 11.57
C SER A 881 2.67 -10.74 10.46
N LEU A 882 2.35 -12.04 10.40
CA LEU A 882 1.41 -12.64 9.44
C LEU A 882 -0.02 -12.74 10.02
N PRO A 883 -0.38 -11.75 10.83
CA PRO A 883 -1.41 -11.79 11.87
C PRO A 883 -1.74 -13.18 12.42
N ASN A 884 -0.80 -14.08 12.69
CA ASN A 884 -1.15 -15.37 13.29
C ASN A 884 -1.07 -15.26 14.81
N THR A 885 -2.17 -15.53 15.51
CA THR A 885 -2.16 -15.66 16.98
C THR A 885 -1.87 -17.10 17.38
N TYR A 886 -0.88 -17.28 18.24
CA TYR A 886 -0.50 -18.51 18.88
C TYR A 886 -1.02 -18.50 20.31
N SER A 887 -1.79 -19.51 20.69
CA SER A 887 -2.36 -19.63 22.04
C SER A 887 -2.25 -21.05 22.59
N PHE A 888 -2.05 -21.16 23.89
CA PHE A 888 -2.00 -22.42 24.62
C PHE A 888 -2.28 -22.22 26.11
N GLU A 889 -2.72 -23.29 26.76
CA GLU A 889 -2.89 -23.37 28.22
C GLU A 889 -1.53 -23.54 28.90
N LEU A 890 -1.32 -22.81 30.01
CA LEU A 890 -0.08 -22.91 30.77
C LEU A 890 0.08 -24.30 31.40
N PRO A 891 1.32 -24.83 31.47
CA PRO A 891 1.57 -26.14 32.05
C PRO A 891 1.39 -26.16 33.58
N ASP A 892 0.89 -27.29 34.11
CA ASP A 892 0.75 -27.55 35.55
C ASP A 892 2.10 -27.69 36.29
N ASP A 893 2.05 -27.70 37.63
CA ASP A 893 3.22 -27.72 38.52
C ASP A 893 4.20 -28.91 38.29
N ASN A 894 3.72 -30.01 37.69
CA ASN A 894 4.51 -31.21 37.39
C ASN A 894 5.37 -31.10 36.11
N PHE A 895 5.45 -29.92 35.47
CA PHE A 895 6.27 -29.74 34.28
C PHE A 895 7.76 -29.65 34.63
N VAL A 896 8.51 -30.69 34.27
CA VAL A 896 9.97 -30.75 34.42
C VAL A 896 10.63 -30.16 33.16
N SER A 897 11.42 -29.11 33.32
CA SER A 897 12.25 -28.59 32.22
C SER A 897 13.31 -29.65 31.85
N PRO A 898 13.56 -29.94 30.56
CA PRO A 898 14.65 -30.82 30.18
C PRO A 898 15.99 -30.24 30.66
N ASN A 899 16.84 -31.07 31.27
CA ASN A 899 18.13 -30.67 31.82
C ASN A 899 19.03 -29.95 30.79
N ASP A 900 19.81 -29.00 31.29
CA ASP A 900 20.78 -28.17 30.56
C ASP A 900 21.63 -28.99 29.57
N GLY A 901 21.52 -28.67 28.28
CA GLY A 901 22.48 -29.10 27.26
C GLY A 901 21.90 -29.51 25.90
N GLU A 902 20.62 -29.85 25.81
CA GLU A 902 19.97 -30.16 24.53
C GLU A 902 18.83 -29.19 24.25
N ILE A 903 18.92 -28.44 23.14
CA ILE A 903 17.79 -27.68 22.60
C ILE A 903 16.69 -28.70 22.31
N PRO A 904 15.51 -28.64 22.97
CA PRO A 904 14.49 -29.64 22.75
C PRO A 904 14.04 -29.60 21.28
N LYS A 905 14.23 -30.72 20.58
CA LYS A 905 13.40 -31.02 19.42
C LYS A 905 11.95 -30.99 19.91
N LEU A 906 11.11 -30.17 19.27
CA LEU A 906 9.66 -30.17 19.46
C LEU A 906 9.09 -31.56 19.18
N SER A 907 9.07 -32.43 20.18
CA SER A 907 8.26 -33.64 20.19
C SER A 907 8.11 -34.13 21.63
N GLY A 908 7.00 -33.79 22.28
CA GLY A 908 6.73 -34.40 23.58
C GLY A 908 5.55 -33.83 24.35
N SER A 909 5.73 -32.66 24.97
CA SER A 909 5.05 -32.45 26.27
C SER A 909 4.18 -31.21 26.39
N ILE A 910 4.07 -30.36 25.36
CA ILE A 910 3.04 -29.31 25.26
C ILE A 910 2.13 -29.69 24.09
N LYS A 911 0.84 -29.93 24.37
CA LYS A 911 -0.18 -30.14 23.34
C LYS A 911 -0.09 -29.01 22.30
N LYS A 912 -0.18 -29.36 21.01
CA LYS A 912 -0.13 -28.44 19.85
C LYS A 912 -0.68 -27.05 20.19
N PHE A 913 0.16 -26.03 20.08
CA PHE A 913 -0.28 -24.63 20.13
C PHE A 913 -1.42 -24.41 19.13
N LYS A 914 -2.47 -23.72 19.57
CA LYS A 914 -3.53 -23.32 18.66
C LYS A 914 -3.05 -22.11 17.85
N ILE A 915 -3.17 -22.19 16.54
CA ILE A 915 -2.95 -21.05 15.65
C ILE A 915 -4.30 -20.54 15.17
N ILE A 916 -4.55 -19.25 15.37
CA ILE A 916 -5.67 -18.52 14.79
C ILE A 916 -5.09 -17.69 13.65
N HIS A 917 -5.36 -18.12 12.42
CA HIS A 917 -4.76 -17.54 11.21
C HIS A 917 -5.39 -16.20 10.84
N GLY A 918 -4.55 -15.23 10.45
CA GLY A 918 -5.02 -13.92 9.97
C GLY A 918 -5.81 -13.13 11.02
N LYS A 919 -5.55 -13.37 12.30
CA LYS A 919 -6.09 -12.64 13.45
C LYS A 919 -4.96 -12.34 14.45
N ASN A 920 -4.66 -11.07 14.70
CA ASN A 920 -3.68 -10.65 15.70
C ASN A 920 -4.33 -10.41 17.07
N PHE A 921 -3.73 -10.96 18.12
CA PHE A 921 -4.15 -10.79 19.52
C PHE A 921 -3.96 -9.34 19.99
N LEU A 922 -4.93 -8.81 20.73
CA LEU A 922 -4.89 -7.47 21.33
C LEU A 922 -4.90 -7.53 22.86
N CYS A 923 -5.86 -8.22 23.45
CA CYS A 923 -5.99 -8.35 24.90
C CYS A 923 -6.88 -9.54 25.31
N PHE A 924 -6.75 -9.98 26.56
CA PHE A 924 -7.73 -10.86 27.20
C PHE A 924 -8.83 -10.05 27.88
N SER A 925 -10.00 -10.65 28.04
CA SER A 925 -11.05 -10.10 28.89
C SER A 925 -10.73 -10.32 30.39
N PRO A 926 -11.34 -9.55 31.31
CA PRO A 926 -11.12 -9.63 32.75
C PRO A 926 -11.26 -11.01 33.39
N THR A 927 -12.23 -11.83 32.98
CA THR A 927 -12.34 -13.23 33.43
C THR A 927 -11.30 -14.13 32.77
N GLY A 928 -10.71 -13.70 31.65
CA GLY A 928 -9.78 -14.47 30.85
C GLY A 928 -10.44 -15.47 29.90
N SER A 929 -11.77 -15.48 29.81
CA SER A 929 -12.53 -16.39 28.93
C SER A 929 -12.58 -15.93 27.47
N LEU A 930 -12.38 -14.64 27.20
CA LEU A 930 -12.43 -14.06 25.85
C LEU A 930 -11.11 -13.38 25.45
N MET A 931 -10.92 -13.23 24.14
CA MET A 931 -9.83 -12.47 23.53
C MET A 931 -10.37 -11.40 22.58
N GLY A 932 -9.83 -10.19 22.67
CA GLY A 932 -9.96 -9.16 21.64
C GLY A 932 -8.90 -9.35 20.55
N MET A 933 -9.29 -9.30 19.28
CA MET A 933 -8.40 -9.52 18.13
C MET A 933 -8.66 -8.52 16.99
N SER A 934 -7.72 -8.37 16.06
CA SER A 934 -7.89 -7.64 14.78
C SER A 934 -7.27 -8.44 13.63
N GLU A 935 -7.20 -7.87 12.42
CA GLU A 935 -6.58 -8.46 11.21
C GLU A 935 -5.32 -7.67 10.79
N GLN A 936 -4.72 -6.91 11.71
CA GLN A 936 -3.56 -6.06 11.44
C GLN A 936 -2.30 -6.90 11.28
N GLY A 937 -1.44 -6.52 10.32
CA GLY A 937 -0.25 -7.29 9.99
C GLY A 937 0.89 -6.50 9.37
N TYR A 938 1.89 -7.22 8.86
CA TYR A 938 3.04 -6.61 8.20
C TYR A 938 3.59 -7.50 7.08
N ASN A 939 3.55 -6.96 5.86
CA ASN A 939 4.15 -7.54 4.67
C ASN A 939 5.46 -6.79 4.32
N PRO A 940 6.65 -7.43 4.40
CA PRO A 940 7.93 -6.74 4.24
C PRO A 940 8.12 -6.09 2.87
N ILE A 941 8.38 -4.78 2.86
CA ILE A 941 8.66 -4.00 1.63
C ILE A 941 9.88 -4.56 0.88
N SER A 942 10.89 -5.05 1.62
CA SER A 942 12.11 -5.63 1.05
C SER A 942 11.89 -6.91 0.22
N LEU A 943 10.71 -7.53 0.32
CA LEU A 943 10.32 -8.69 -0.48
C LEU A 943 9.23 -8.35 -1.52
N GLY A 944 9.06 -7.06 -1.84
CA GLY A 944 8.01 -6.59 -2.74
C GLY A 944 6.63 -6.45 -2.08
N GLY A 945 6.57 -6.48 -0.74
CA GLY A 945 5.34 -6.32 0.03
C GLY A 945 4.89 -4.86 0.23
N SER A 946 3.68 -4.67 0.74
CA SER A 946 3.01 -3.36 0.90
C SER A 946 3.27 -2.65 2.24
N GLY A 947 4.11 -3.21 3.12
CA GLY A 947 4.29 -2.69 4.48
C GLY A 947 3.21 -3.16 5.45
N HIS A 948 2.78 -2.29 6.37
CA HIS A 948 1.74 -2.64 7.35
C HIS A 948 0.40 -2.95 6.66
N GLN A 949 -0.19 -4.09 7.02
CA GLN A 949 -1.57 -4.42 6.68
C GLN A 949 -2.47 -3.76 7.71
N ILE A 950 -3.19 -2.72 7.27
CA ILE A 950 -4.19 -2.02 8.08
C ILE A 950 -5.43 -2.91 8.23
N SER A 951 -6.08 -2.83 9.39
CA SER A 951 -7.38 -3.50 9.62
C SER A 951 -8.25 -2.67 10.54
N ASN A 952 -9.46 -2.38 10.08
CA ASN A 952 -10.52 -1.73 10.83
C ASN A 952 -11.43 -2.71 11.58
N ALA A 953 -11.15 -4.01 11.49
CA ALA A 953 -11.94 -5.05 12.11
C ALA A 953 -11.52 -5.29 13.57
N VAL A 954 -12.51 -5.54 14.42
CA VAL A 954 -12.36 -6.02 15.79
C VAL A 954 -13.13 -7.33 15.93
N HIS A 955 -12.49 -8.36 16.47
CA HIS A 955 -13.10 -9.66 16.73
C HIS A 955 -13.06 -9.99 18.21
N ILE A 956 -14.07 -10.72 18.67
CA ILE A 956 -14.09 -11.37 19.98
C ILE A 956 -13.96 -12.87 19.73
N ALA A 957 -12.97 -13.50 20.35
CA ALA A 957 -12.74 -14.93 20.26
C ALA A 957 -12.82 -15.59 21.64
N ASP A 958 -13.21 -16.85 21.68
CA ASP A 958 -13.10 -17.67 22.89
C ASP A 958 -11.62 -17.92 23.20
N ALA A 959 -11.17 -17.70 24.44
CA ALA A 959 -9.75 -17.75 24.80
C ALA A 959 -9.16 -19.17 24.70
N VAL A 960 -9.97 -20.19 25.01
CA VAL A 960 -9.53 -21.59 25.07
C VAL A 960 -9.60 -22.23 23.69
N THR A 961 -10.77 -22.12 23.06
CA THR A 961 -11.05 -22.71 21.76
C THR A 961 -10.58 -21.82 20.63
N GLY A 962 -10.17 -20.55 20.81
CA GLY A 962 -9.78 -19.64 19.72
C GLY A 962 -10.83 -19.44 18.61
N SER A 963 -12.09 -19.80 18.84
CA SER A 963 -13.18 -19.65 17.87
C SER A 963 -13.69 -18.20 17.88
N ILE A 964 -13.92 -17.62 16.71
CA ILE A 964 -14.46 -16.26 16.61
C ILE A 964 -15.94 -16.29 17.00
N ILE A 965 -16.28 -15.55 18.05
CA ILE A 965 -17.63 -15.44 18.58
C ILE A 965 -18.36 -14.26 17.94
N SER A 966 -17.66 -13.15 17.72
CA SER A 966 -18.23 -11.96 17.10
C SER A 966 -17.20 -11.16 16.32
N SER A 967 -17.66 -10.34 15.37
CA SER A 967 -16.82 -9.53 14.49
C SER A 967 -17.50 -8.21 14.14
N PHE A 968 -16.75 -7.12 14.15
CA PHE A 968 -17.24 -5.77 13.91
C PHE A 968 -16.30 -4.99 12.98
N LYS A 969 -16.86 -4.13 12.13
CA LYS A 969 -16.13 -3.27 11.17
C LYS A 969 -16.68 -1.83 11.20
N ASP A 970 -16.55 -1.17 12.34
CA ASP A 970 -17.12 0.17 12.55
C ASP A 970 -16.15 1.31 12.32
N HIS A 971 -14.86 1.00 12.24
CA HIS A 971 -13.79 1.97 12.08
C HIS A 971 -13.50 2.24 10.60
N GLY A 972 -13.09 3.46 10.28
CA GLY A 972 -12.61 3.83 8.94
C GLY A 972 -11.11 3.61 8.75
N ASP A 973 -10.39 3.37 9.84
CA ASP A 973 -8.94 3.24 9.88
C ASP A 973 -8.51 2.09 10.78
N GLU A 974 -7.21 1.81 10.85
CA GLU A 974 -6.70 0.73 11.68
C GLU A 974 -6.84 1.00 13.19
N ILE A 975 -6.99 -0.09 13.95
CA ILE A 975 -7.07 -0.02 15.41
C ILE A 975 -5.79 0.56 15.99
N LYS A 976 -5.93 1.58 16.84
CA LYS A 976 -4.80 2.33 17.37
C LYS A 976 -3.95 1.47 18.30
N TYR A 977 -2.66 1.41 17.98
CA TYR A 977 -1.61 0.90 18.85
C TYR A 977 -0.59 2.02 19.12
N ASP A 978 -0.31 2.29 20.39
CA ASP A 978 0.71 3.23 20.82
C ASP A 978 2.01 2.48 21.07
N ASN A 979 3.03 2.73 20.25
CA ASN A 979 4.34 2.08 20.38
C ASN A 979 5.10 2.51 21.65
N SER A 980 4.87 3.74 22.13
CA SER A 980 5.55 4.29 23.31
C SER A 980 4.99 3.71 24.60
N LYS A 981 3.65 3.63 24.70
CA LYS A 981 2.94 3.01 25.83
C LYS A 981 2.85 1.49 25.70
N LYS A 982 3.06 0.95 24.49
CA LYS A 982 2.85 -0.45 24.09
C LYS A 982 1.44 -0.94 24.40
N VAL A 983 0.43 -0.11 24.07
CA VAL A 983 -0.99 -0.39 24.35
C VAL A 983 -1.77 -0.39 23.04
N SER A 984 -2.54 -1.45 22.81
CA SER A 984 -3.67 -1.41 21.87
C SER A 984 -4.87 -0.83 22.60
N TYR A 985 -5.49 0.21 22.04
CA TYR A 985 -6.67 0.83 22.64
C TYR A 985 -7.93 -0.01 22.37
N VAL A 986 -7.96 -1.22 22.93
CA VAL A 986 -9.10 -2.14 22.97
C VAL A 986 -9.24 -2.69 24.38
N PHE A 987 -10.39 -2.47 25.01
CA PHE A 987 -10.62 -2.78 26.41
C PHE A 987 -11.97 -3.44 26.60
N PHE A 988 -12.01 -4.50 27.39
CA PHE A 988 -13.25 -5.06 27.95
C PHE A 988 -13.59 -4.33 29.26
N SER A 989 -14.87 -4.16 29.58
CA SER A 989 -15.29 -3.75 30.92
C SER A 989 -15.04 -4.88 31.91
N GLU A 990 -14.79 -4.57 33.19
CA GLU A 990 -14.55 -5.56 34.26
C GLU A 990 -15.72 -6.53 34.44
N ASP A 991 -16.94 -6.10 34.13
CA ASP A 991 -18.13 -6.96 34.12
C ASP A 991 -18.34 -7.74 32.81
N GLU A 992 -17.45 -7.59 31.84
CA GLU A 992 -17.45 -8.20 30.51
C GLU A 992 -18.71 -7.97 29.67
N LYS A 993 -19.49 -6.95 30.01
CA LYS A 993 -20.68 -6.59 29.23
C LYS A 993 -20.36 -5.67 28.08
N ARG A 994 -19.17 -5.09 28.03
CA ARG A 994 -18.79 -4.10 27.01
C ARG A 994 -17.37 -4.26 26.50
N ILE A 995 -17.17 -3.86 25.25
CA ILE A 995 -15.85 -3.68 24.64
C ILE A 995 -15.77 -2.28 24.05
N MET A 996 -14.65 -1.59 24.28
CA MET A 996 -14.31 -0.32 23.67
C MET A 996 -13.11 -0.50 22.73
N SER A 997 -13.10 0.21 21.62
CA SER A 997 -11.98 0.27 20.68
C SER A 997 -11.79 1.67 20.13
N LEU A 998 -10.54 2.07 19.89
CA LEU A 998 -10.15 3.34 19.26
C LEU A 998 -9.32 3.08 18.00
N SER A 999 -9.63 3.77 16.92
CA SER A 999 -8.87 3.75 15.66
C SER A 999 -7.92 4.95 15.52
N LYS A 1000 -6.95 4.86 14.60
CA LYS A 1000 -5.94 5.93 14.38
C LYS A 1000 -6.51 7.26 13.86
N ASP A 1001 -7.65 7.22 13.18
CA ASP A 1001 -8.40 8.40 12.75
C ASP A 1001 -9.18 9.05 13.91
N GLY A 1002 -9.12 8.48 15.12
CA GLY A 1002 -9.62 9.08 16.36
C GLY A 1002 -11.08 8.78 16.65
N VAL A 1003 -11.64 7.72 16.06
CA VAL A 1003 -13.01 7.25 16.31
C VAL A 1003 -13.01 6.24 17.46
N VAL A 1004 -13.88 6.44 18.44
CA VAL A 1004 -14.09 5.51 19.56
C VAL A 1004 -15.41 4.77 19.34
N VAL A 1005 -15.38 3.44 19.46
CA VAL A 1005 -16.57 2.58 19.37
C VAL A 1005 -16.70 1.78 20.65
N ILE A 1006 -17.87 1.84 21.27
CA ILE A 1006 -18.23 1.06 22.46
C ILE A 1006 -19.38 0.14 22.08
N ARG A 1007 -19.26 -1.15 22.40
CA ARG A 1007 -20.23 -2.19 22.06
C ARG A 1007 -20.63 -2.95 23.30
N ASN A 1008 -21.89 -3.35 23.36
CA ASN A 1008 -22.30 -4.38 24.30
C ASN A 1008 -21.84 -5.74 23.79
N ILE A 1009 -21.32 -6.56 24.70
CA ILE A 1009 -21.01 -7.96 24.48
C ILE A 1009 -22.28 -8.69 24.91
N VAL A 1010 -23.10 -9.08 23.93
CA VAL A 1010 -24.30 -9.88 24.23
C VAL A 1010 -23.83 -11.16 24.91
N ALA A 1011 -24.37 -11.48 26.08
CA ALA A 1011 -24.12 -12.72 26.78
C ALA A 1011 -24.30 -13.87 25.77
N ILE A 1012 -23.19 -14.55 25.47
CA ILE A 1012 -23.15 -15.68 24.55
C ILE A 1012 -23.89 -16.79 25.29
N ASN A 1013 -25.20 -16.93 25.05
CA ASN A 1013 -25.96 -18.06 25.58
C ASN A 1013 -25.34 -19.35 25.01
N PRO A 1014 -24.98 -20.33 25.86
CA PRO A 1014 -24.55 -21.63 25.40
C PRO A 1014 -25.78 -22.33 24.81
N VAL A 1015 -25.87 -22.37 23.48
CA VAL A 1015 -26.82 -23.25 22.79
C VAL A 1015 -26.30 -24.68 22.92
N LEU A 1016 -26.77 -25.40 23.94
CA LEU A 1016 -27.13 -26.81 23.81
C LEU A 1016 -28.46 -27.00 24.54
N SER A 1017 -29.50 -27.08 23.74
CA SER A 1017 -30.90 -27.31 24.09
C SER A 1017 -31.13 -28.74 24.61
N ASP A 1018 -32.07 -28.83 25.54
CA ASP A 1018 -33.00 -29.96 25.68
C ASP A 1018 -33.28 -30.66 24.34
N GLN A 1019 -32.94 -31.96 24.26
CA GLN A 1019 -33.78 -33.05 23.73
C GLN A 1019 -33.07 -34.39 23.97
N SER A 1020 -33.47 -35.09 25.03
CA SER A 1020 -33.96 -36.48 24.93
C SER A 1020 -34.22 -37.02 26.33
N SER A 1021 -35.50 -37.16 26.62
CA SER A 1021 -36.05 -38.12 27.55
C SER A 1021 -35.48 -39.52 27.27
N HIS A 1022 -34.70 -40.07 28.20
CA HIS A 1022 -34.67 -41.51 28.42
C HIS A 1022 -34.79 -41.79 29.92
N THR A 1023 -35.94 -42.39 30.22
CA THR A 1023 -36.24 -43.36 31.27
C THR A 1023 -35.13 -43.70 32.26
N ILE A 1024 -35.50 -43.46 33.51
CA ILE A 1024 -35.10 -44.13 34.75
C ILE A 1024 -34.72 -45.61 34.50
N ASP A 1025 -33.52 -46.00 34.94
CA ASP A 1025 -33.32 -47.27 35.64
C ASP A 1025 -32.54 -46.98 36.92
N ILE A 1026 -33.11 -47.48 38.02
CA ILE A 1026 -32.63 -47.44 39.40
C ILE A 1026 -31.85 -48.74 39.62
N GLU A 1027 -30.66 -48.66 40.22
CA GLU A 1027 -30.08 -49.59 41.22
C GLU A 1027 -28.62 -49.15 41.45
N GLU A 1028 -28.34 -48.50 42.59
CA GLU A 1028 -27.63 -49.08 43.75
C GLU A 1028 -26.14 -49.41 43.46
N ALA A 1029 -25.15 -49.15 44.31
CA ALA A 1029 -24.94 -48.40 45.54
C ALA A 1029 -23.45 -48.67 45.90
N ILE A 1030 -22.95 -47.95 46.92
CA ILE A 1030 -21.84 -48.35 47.81
C ILE A 1030 -20.39 -48.17 47.30
N TYR A 1031 -19.79 -46.98 47.50
CA TYR A 1031 -18.80 -46.69 48.56
C TYR A 1031 -18.29 -45.24 48.45
#